data_AF-A0A9X4QRM7-F1
#
_entry.id   AF-A0A9X4QRM7-F1
#
_cell.length_a   1.000
_cell.length_b   1.000
_cell.length_c   1.000
_cell.angle_alpha   90.00
_cell.angle_beta   90.00
_cell.angle_gamma   90.00
#
_symmetry.space_group_name_H-M   'P 1'
#
loop_
_entity.id
_entity.type
_entity.pdbx_description
1 polymer ?
#
loop_
_entity_poly.entity_id
_entity_poly.type
_entity_poly.pdbx_seq_one_letter_code
_entity_poly.pdbx_strand_id
1 'polypeptide(L)'
;MVDLEELKEAKAFAESHGFETGAVTVPIGHPGNALNPDDPDLDLEIPKTWHYRVDNLGETVYFCGAIDRCLIEDNGKAARLLREAGFKEVFLDDDLRVGNFNAFIEGCYCDACLLEFNEKYNRSETRESLMAQLTKKTNAELAKDWVAFQCSKVTAVMEATDEQGVQAGIMVMHFGDERHGIDIPAIRKRIPDALFRVGELQFNDGSFTKPYAKAEEMLGIAYHLNFLDKRLAYSESTIFPPRSLKEHNLVYKAKMAIASGLENVLFMSGTWVLEKSYWDAIAEALPALRALDRAIAGAERSYPVHLAYGTHGACAEPIVPNGLPVLAGLPVKPVRADQDGEGGQLLLFFGDYELTAEWEQRLPAYRQVLFDRTAAEKNKAALERLMPQAANLTLWAHKATTRPTDDDVFLLQRRVSADGWLFPPVRRGKRDRLDLARSDRDSPFIQSAGDRKPRHGDAGGQCVSRLPEAIVLRDDRRRGQVDRIRFPSRTRRLTMQKRIWQWTGLNEVTSGAAEREQPGPGEAEIRIASIGICGTDLHIMSGHAGFGEPPLPLGHELAGVVERIGPGVDGWLPGDRVCIDPLIGCGVCRECLNGNKHRCARSGEIGLHFPGGWQEYLVVPAANLYRLPDAVSFEEATQAETLHCCLGGIDKLDIRLGCHAAVIGDGPTGLYYVQLLKAAGASKVSLFGMREGRLELGRRLGADVTVNLRSADTASEAMAAESQDIAIDAAGNEASLKLGIELLKWGGRLLLFGLPGHPIQADIQAVVLKELTLAGSTNAPQVWPRVLELMASGGVRVKPLITQRYPFEELDKAIAFARSEPDEAVKIIVSQP
;
A
#
# COMPACT_ATOMS: atom_id res chain seq x y z
N MET A 1 -26.68 30.62 -17.47
CA MET A 1 -25.85 31.66 -18.11
C MET A 1 -24.89 32.21 -17.05
N VAL A 2 -23.62 32.46 -17.39
CA VAL A 2 -22.67 33.11 -16.47
C VAL A 2 -22.92 34.62 -16.48
N ASP A 3 -23.22 35.22 -15.33
CA ASP A 3 -23.29 36.67 -15.20
C ASP A 3 -21.86 37.25 -15.21
N LEU A 4 -21.55 38.03 -16.25
CA LEU A 4 -20.22 38.58 -16.45
C LEU A 4 -19.86 39.62 -15.38
N GLU A 5 -20.83 40.33 -14.83
CA GLU A 5 -20.58 41.30 -13.76
C GLU A 5 -20.31 40.57 -12.44
N GLU A 6 -21.06 39.52 -12.11
CA GLU A 6 -20.74 38.67 -10.95
C GLU A 6 -19.34 38.06 -11.07
N LEU A 7 -18.95 37.61 -12.27
CA LEU A 7 -17.62 37.06 -12.51
C LEU A 7 -16.51 38.13 -12.33
N LYS A 8 -16.75 39.37 -12.77
CA LYS A 8 -15.84 40.51 -12.54
C LYS A 8 -15.76 40.87 -11.06
N GLU A 9 -16.88 40.82 -10.33
CA GLU A 9 -16.91 41.06 -8.88
C GLU A 9 -16.13 39.98 -8.13
N ALA A 10 -16.34 38.70 -8.46
CA ALA A 10 -15.60 37.57 -7.89
C ALA A 10 -14.09 37.69 -8.18
N LYS A 11 -13.74 38.10 -9.40
CA LYS A 11 -12.36 38.38 -9.80
C LYS A 11 -11.75 39.50 -8.95
N ALA A 12 -12.41 40.66 -8.89
CA ALA A 12 -11.95 41.81 -8.11
C ALA A 12 -11.83 41.47 -6.62
N PHE A 13 -12.75 40.65 -6.09
CA PHE A 13 -12.68 40.13 -4.74
C PHE A 13 -11.40 39.31 -4.54
N ALA A 14 -11.10 38.34 -5.40
CA ALA A 14 -9.88 37.53 -5.30
C ALA A 14 -8.60 38.38 -5.43
N GLU A 15 -8.55 39.33 -6.37
CA GLU A 15 -7.42 40.26 -6.53
C GLU A 15 -7.20 41.13 -5.29
N SER A 16 -8.28 41.63 -4.67
CA SER A 16 -8.19 42.40 -3.43
C SER A 16 -7.63 41.61 -2.24
N HIS A 17 -7.65 40.27 -2.33
CA HIS A 17 -7.07 39.34 -1.36
C HIS A 17 -5.69 38.80 -1.79
N GLY A 18 -5.08 39.39 -2.83
CA GLY A 18 -3.72 39.09 -3.26
C GLY A 18 -3.58 37.88 -4.18
N PHE A 19 -4.68 37.36 -4.72
CA PHE A 19 -4.64 36.32 -5.76
C PHE A 19 -4.41 36.94 -7.13
N GLU A 20 -3.55 36.32 -7.93
CA GLU A 20 -3.51 36.60 -9.37
C GLU A 20 -4.70 35.90 -10.03
N THR A 21 -5.50 36.66 -10.77
CA THR A 21 -6.65 36.12 -11.49
C THR A 21 -6.44 36.35 -12.98
N GLY A 22 -6.30 35.26 -13.72
CA GLY A 22 -6.05 35.27 -15.15
C GLY A 22 -6.70 34.11 -15.89
N ALA A 23 -7.02 33.02 -15.20
CA ALA A 23 -7.63 31.84 -15.77
C ALA A 23 -9.08 31.67 -15.31
N VAL A 24 -9.92 31.13 -16.20
CA VAL A 24 -11.28 30.70 -15.90
C VAL A 24 -11.52 29.31 -16.49
N THR A 25 -12.21 28.44 -15.76
CA THR A 25 -12.66 27.13 -16.26
C THR A 25 -14.14 27.20 -16.61
N VAL A 26 -14.53 26.70 -17.77
CA VAL A 26 -15.90 26.78 -18.29
C VAL A 26 -16.37 25.40 -18.73
N PRO A 27 -17.50 24.89 -18.21
CA PRO A 27 -18.12 23.68 -18.71
C PRO A 27 -18.76 23.98 -20.05
N ILE A 28 -18.15 23.54 -21.15
CA ILE A 28 -18.69 23.85 -22.47
C ILE A 28 -19.83 22.92 -22.78
N GLY A 29 -20.89 23.45 -23.40
CA GLY A 29 -21.93 22.59 -23.97
C GLY A 29 -22.80 21.92 -22.92
N HIS A 30 -22.43 21.99 -21.63
CA HIS A 30 -22.98 21.16 -20.58
C HIS A 30 -23.38 21.96 -19.32
N PRO A 31 -24.50 22.73 -19.36
CA PRO A 31 -24.97 23.47 -18.19
C PRO A 31 -25.16 22.63 -16.91
N GLY A 32 -25.43 21.32 -17.01
CA GLY A 32 -25.90 20.52 -15.87
C GLY A 32 -24.93 19.66 -15.05
N ASN A 33 -23.68 19.42 -15.45
CA ASN A 33 -22.77 18.52 -14.68
C ASN A 33 -21.91 19.28 -13.67
N ALA A 34 -21.57 20.54 -13.98
CA ALA A 34 -20.78 21.42 -13.12
C ALA A 34 -21.63 22.18 -12.08
N LEU A 35 -22.94 22.00 -12.10
CA LEU A 35 -23.89 22.61 -11.19
C LEU A 35 -24.68 21.46 -10.56
N ASN A 36 -24.93 21.52 -9.25
CA ASN A 36 -25.72 20.50 -8.56
C ASN A 36 -27.03 20.26 -9.34
N PRO A 37 -27.20 19.12 -10.04
CA PRO A 37 -28.36 18.94 -10.92
C PRO A 37 -29.68 18.84 -10.13
N ASP A 38 -29.57 18.69 -8.81
CA ASP A 38 -30.67 18.72 -7.85
C ASP A 38 -30.97 20.14 -7.31
N ASP A 39 -30.28 21.19 -7.79
CA ASP A 39 -30.56 22.58 -7.44
C ASP A 39 -31.75 23.12 -8.26
N PRO A 40 -32.93 23.33 -7.63
CA PRO A 40 -34.13 23.75 -8.34
C PRO A 40 -34.07 25.21 -8.84
N ASP A 41 -33.08 25.99 -8.40
CA ASP A 41 -32.97 27.41 -8.73
C ASP A 41 -32.11 27.67 -9.99
N LEU A 42 -31.50 26.62 -10.56
CA LEU A 42 -30.65 26.73 -11.75
C LEU A 42 -31.40 26.27 -13.02
N ASP A 43 -31.51 27.18 -13.99
CA ASP A 43 -32.00 26.87 -15.33
C ASP A 43 -30.88 26.19 -16.14
N LEU A 44 -31.00 24.87 -16.28
CA LEU A 44 -29.99 24.00 -16.90
C LEU A 44 -30.22 23.79 -18.41
N GLU A 45 -31.11 24.54 -19.07
CA GLU A 45 -31.32 24.41 -20.51
C GLU A 45 -30.13 24.94 -21.34
N ILE A 46 -29.80 24.24 -22.44
CA ILE A 46 -28.86 24.77 -23.43
C ILE A 46 -29.50 25.93 -24.20
N PRO A 47 -28.71 26.90 -24.73
CA PRO A 47 -29.23 27.95 -25.58
C PRO A 47 -30.14 27.41 -26.69
N LYS A 48 -31.24 28.11 -26.99
CA LYS A 48 -32.20 27.71 -28.05
C LYS A 48 -31.59 27.60 -29.45
N THR A 49 -30.43 28.20 -29.66
CA THR A 49 -29.64 28.15 -30.89
C THR A 49 -28.81 26.86 -31.01
N TRP A 50 -28.69 26.10 -29.93
CA TRP A 50 -27.94 24.85 -29.87
C TRP A 50 -28.90 23.66 -30.01
N HIS A 51 -28.35 22.53 -30.42
CA HIS A 51 -29.06 21.25 -30.48
C HIS A 51 -28.52 20.31 -29.41
N TYR A 52 -29.37 19.44 -28.87
CA TYR A 52 -28.89 18.40 -27.95
C TYR A 52 -28.00 17.38 -28.67
N ARG A 53 -26.95 16.96 -27.99
CA ARG A 53 -26.18 15.77 -28.35
C ARG A 53 -27.09 14.55 -28.26
N VAL A 54 -26.94 13.65 -29.23
CA VAL A 54 -27.61 12.34 -29.24
C VAL A 54 -26.56 11.26 -29.08
N ASP A 55 -26.77 10.32 -28.16
CA ASP A 55 -25.87 9.19 -27.93
C ASP A 55 -26.05 8.09 -28.99
N ASN A 56 -25.28 7.01 -28.87
CA ASN A 56 -25.34 5.89 -29.81
C ASN A 56 -26.67 5.14 -29.79
N LEU A 57 -27.48 5.27 -28.72
CA LEU A 57 -28.81 4.68 -28.60
C LEU A 57 -29.90 5.55 -29.24
N GLY A 58 -29.56 6.76 -29.67
CA GLY A 58 -30.52 7.71 -30.23
C GLY A 58 -31.20 8.56 -29.17
N GLU A 59 -30.74 8.50 -27.91
CA GLU A 59 -31.28 9.28 -26.80
C GLU A 59 -30.54 10.61 -26.67
N THR A 60 -31.26 11.66 -26.30
CA THR A 60 -30.64 12.95 -25.98
C THR A 60 -29.83 12.83 -24.71
N VAL A 61 -28.56 13.20 -24.76
CA VAL A 61 -27.70 13.24 -23.58
C VAL A 61 -28.09 14.47 -22.75
N TYR A 62 -28.51 14.22 -21.52
CA TYR A 62 -29.05 15.23 -20.61
C TYR A 62 -28.12 16.43 -20.49
N PHE A 63 -28.62 17.62 -20.83
CA PHE A 63 -27.91 18.91 -20.78
C PHE A 63 -26.64 19.04 -21.62
N CYS A 64 -26.37 18.17 -22.59
CA CYS A 64 -25.18 18.28 -23.45
C CYS A 64 -25.55 18.74 -24.87
N GLY A 65 -24.95 19.84 -25.34
CA GLY A 65 -25.10 20.35 -26.70
C GLY A 65 -24.24 19.60 -27.72
N ALA A 66 -24.76 19.38 -28.93
CA ALA A 66 -23.97 18.92 -30.06
C ALA A 66 -22.95 20.01 -30.46
N ILE A 67 -21.70 19.61 -30.72
CA ILE A 67 -20.68 20.54 -31.22
C ILE A 67 -20.95 20.84 -32.69
N ASP A 68 -21.72 21.89 -32.92
CA ASP A 68 -22.04 22.42 -34.23
C ASP A 68 -21.52 23.86 -34.38
N ARG A 69 -21.79 24.46 -35.54
CA ARG A 69 -21.35 25.82 -35.84
C ARG A 69 -21.86 26.85 -34.81
N CYS A 70 -23.08 26.73 -34.32
CA CYS A 70 -23.65 27.67 -33.36
C CYS A 70 -22.89 27.62 -32.03
N LEU A 71 -22.66 26.41 -31.51
CA LEU A 71 -21.90 26.22 -30.27
C LEU A 71 -20.47 26.74 -30.42
N ILE A 72 -19.80 26.46 -31.55
CA ILE A 72 -18.44 26.95 -31.83
C ILE A 72 -18.40 28.49 -31.83
N GLU A 73 -19.31 29.13 -32.58
CA GLU A 73 -19.38 30.59 -32.66
C GLU A 73 -19.69 31.24 -31.30
N ASP A 74 -20.57 30.64 -30.50
CA ASP A 74 -20.95 31.15 -29.19
C ASP A 74 -19.82 30.99 -28.16
N ASN A 75 -19.00 29.93 -28.23
CA ASN A 75 -17.80 29.81 -27.39
C ASN A 75 -16.76 30.89 -27.73
N GLY A 76 -16.56 31.21 -29.01
CA GLY A 76 -15.69 32.35 -29.38
C GLY A 76 -16.25 33.72 -28.99
N LYS A 77 -17.57 33.88 -28.91
CA LYS A 77 -18.17 35.09 -28.29
C LYS A 77 -17.93 35.11 -26.78
N ALA A 78 -18.09 33.97 -26.10
CA ALA A 78 -17.84 33.86 -24.67
C ALA A 78 -16.37 34.17 -24.31
N ALA A 79 -15.41 33.64 -25.08
CA ALA A 79 -13.99 33.94 -24.90
C ALA A 79 -13.69 35.45 -25.02
N ARG A 80 -14.31 36.15 -25.98
CA ARG A 80 -14.20 37.62 -26.10
C ARG A 80 -14.76 38.36 -24.89
N LEU A 81 -15.91 37.92 -24.36
CA LEU A 81 -16.50 38.52 -23.16
C LEU A 81 -15.62 38.29 -21.93
N LEU A 82 -15.06 37.09 -21.77
CA LEU A 82 -14.13 36.75 -20.68
C LEU A 82 -12.83 37.57 -20.77
N ARG A 83 -12.31 37.78 -21.98
CA ARG A 83 -11.20 38.70 -22.23
C ARG A 83 -11.51 40.12 -21.78
N GLU A 84 -12.70 40.62 -22.10
CA GLU A 84 -13.16 41.96 -21.70
C GLU A 84 -13.34 42.08 -20.17
N ALA A 85 -13.64 40.98 -19.48
CA ALA A 85 -13.57 40.86 -18.03
C ALA A 85 -12.13 40.67 -17.49
N GLY A 86 -11.15 40.59 -18.38
CA GLY A 86 -9.72 40.54 -18.07
C GLY A 86 -9.20 39.15 -17.71
N PHE A 87 -9.86 38.08 -18.15
CA PHE A 87 -9.30 36.73 -18.16
C PHE A 87 -8.45 36.53 -19.43
N LYS A 88 -7.31 35.88 -19.29
CA LYS A 88 -6.32 35.64 -20.35
C LYS A 88 -6.18 34.17 -20.71
N GLU A 89 -6.67 33.27 -19.85
CA GLU A 89 -6.64 31.83 -20.07
C GLU A 89 -8.05 31.30 -19.86
N VAL A 90 -8.54 30.49 -20.80
CA VAL A 90 -9.88 29.88 -20.71
C VAL A 90 -9.71 28.37 -20.84
N PHE A 91 -9.89 27.68 -19.73
CA PHE A 91 -9.91 26.22 -19.67
C PHE A 91 -11.31 25.71 -19.96
N LEU A 92 -11.37 24.81 -20.91
CA LEU A 92 -12.54 24.08 -21.32
C LEU A 92 -12.60 22.77 -20.53
N ASP A 93 -13.72 22.53 -19.87
CA ASP A 93 -13.89 21.32 -19.06
C ASP A 93 -14.10 20.07 -19.91
N ASP A 94 -13.89 18.91 -19.30
CA ASP A 94 -13.96 17.61 -19.95
C ASP A 94 -15.36 17.21 -20.42
N ASP A 95 -16.41 17.84 -19.87
CA ASP A 95 -17.81 17.68 -20.26
C ASP A 95 -18.10 18.04 -21.73
N LEU A 96 -17.16 18.73 -22.43
CA LEU A 96 -17.24 18.95 -23.88
C LEU A 96 -17.02 17.66 -24.69
N ARG A 97 -16.44 16.63 -24.09
CA ARG A 97 -16.07 15.43 -24.83
C ARG A 97 -17.32 14.78 -25.45
N VAL A 98 -17.16 14.19 -26.62
CA VAL A 98 -18.30 13.60 -27.34
C VAL A 98 -18.75 12.26 -26.75
N GLY A 99 -18.30 11.89 -25.55
CA GLY A 99 -18.51 10.56 -24.97
C GLY A 99 -18.59 10.43 -23.45
N ASN A 100 -19.28 9.40 -22.97
CA ASN A 100 -19.36 9.05 -21.55
C ASN A 100 -18.15 8.16 -21.15
N PHE A 101 -17.67 8.25 -19.89
CA PHE A 101 -16.46 7.61 -19.31
C PHE A 101 -16.30 6.08 -19.56
N ASN A 102 -16.13 5.63 -20.80
CA ASN A 102 -16.09 4.22 -21.14
C ASN A 102 -15.06 3.92 -22.25
N ALA A 103 -14.87 2.64 -22.56
CA ALA A 103 -13.86 2.20 -23.52
C ALA A 103 -14.32 2.25 -24.99
N PHE A 104 -15.51 2.80 -25.26
CA PHE A 104 -16.10 2.84 -26.58
C PHE A 104 -15.69 4.12 -27.33
N ILE A 105 -15.76 4.04 -28.65
CA ILE A 105 -15.66 5.23 -29.50
C ILE A 105 -17.03 5.90 -29.45
N GLU A 106 -17.09 7.11 -28.92
CA GLU A 106 -18.34 7.86 -28.78
C GLU A 106 -18.42 9.01 -29.80
N GLY A 107 -19.48 9.81 -29.70
CA GLY A 107 -19.82 10.84 -30.66
C GLY A 107 -21.18 11.49 -30.38
N CYS A 108 -21.53 12.47 -31.20
CA CYS A 108 -22.93 12.86 -31.41
C CYS A 108 -23.50 12.12 -32.61
N TYR A 109 -24.53 11.32 -32.40
CA TYR A 109 -25.20 10.49 -33.42
C TYR A 109 -26.53 11.09 -33.89
N CYS A 110 -26.71 12.41 -33.75
CA CYS A 110 -27.87 13.10 -34.29
C CYS A 110 -27.82 13.09 -35.83
N ASP A 111 -28.97 13.22 -36.47
CA ASP A 111 -29.08 13.09 -37.93
C ASP A 111 -28.22 14.14 -38.66
N ALA A 112 -28.10 15.35 -38.11
CA ALA A 112 -27.25 16.40 -38.67
C ALA A 112 -25.75 16.02 -38.63
N CYS A 113 -25.26 15.46 -37.52
CA CYS A 113 -23.87 15.02 -37.41
C CYS A 113 -23.57 13.83 -38.32
N LEU A 114 -24.51 12.89 -38.46
CA LEU A 114 -24.35 11.75 -39.37
C LEU A 114 -24.32 12.19 -40.83
N LEU A 115 -25.15 13.16 -41.22
CA LEU A 115 -25.16 13.71 -42.57
C LEU A 115 -23.85 14.42 -42.89
N GLU A 116 -23.38 15.28 -41.98
CA GLU A 116 -22.08 15.98 -42.11
C GLU A 116 -20.90 14.99 -42.18
N PHE A 117 -20.90 13.93 -41.35
CA PHE A 117 -19.89 12.88 -41.36
C PHE A 117 -19.85 12.14 -42.71
N ASN A 118 -21.02 11.72 -43.18
CA ASN A 118 -21.16 10.99 -44.44
C ASN A 118 -20.71 11.84 -45.64
N GLU A 119 -21.07 13.12 -45.67
CA GLU A 119 -20.60 14.04 -46.71
C GLU A 119 -19.08 14.23 -46.67
N LYS A 120 -18.51 14.48 -45.48
CA LYS A 120 -17.08 14.77 -45.31
C LYS A 120 -16.17 13.59 -45.69
N TYR A 121 -16.56 12.37 -45.35
CA TYR A 121 -15.76 11.16 -45.58
C TYR A 121 -16.25 10.32 -46.76
N ASN A 122 -17.22 10.82 -47.54
CA ASN A 122 -17.85 10.13 -48.67
C ASN A 122 -18.36 8.72 -48.27
N ARG A 123 -19.18 8.69 -47.22
CA ARG A 123 -19.77 7.48 -46.61
C ARG A 123 -21.30 7.54 -46.68
N SER A 124 -21.94 6.44 -46.31
CA SER A 124 -23.41 6.30 -46.28
C SER A 124 -23.88 5.52 -45.05
N GLU A 125 -23.29 5.81 -43.89
CA GLU A 125 -23.58 5.13 -42.63
C GLU A 125 -24.87 5.65 -42.01
N THR A 126 -25.74 4.74 -41.54
CA THR A 126 -26.83 5.09 -40.62
C THR A 126 -26.33 5.05 -39.18
N ARG A 127 -27.11 5.55 -38.21
CA ARG A 127 -26.80 5.43 -36.77
C ARG A 127 -26.54 3.97 -36.39
N GLU A 128 -27.42 3.07 -36.82
CA GLU A 128 -27.35 1.65 -36.52
C GLU A 128 -26.11 1.00 -37.12
N SER A 129 -25.81 1.31 -38.39
CA SER A 129 -24.62 0.78 -39.08
C SER A 129 -23.33 1.25 -38.43
N LEU A 130 -23.23 2.55 -38.15
CA LEU A 130 -22.07 3.15 -37.51
C LEU A 130 -21.87 2.58 -36.10
N MET A 131 -22.92 2.55 -35.27
CA MET A 131 -22.86 1.98 -33.92
C MET A 131 -22.43 0.51 -33.95
N ALA A 132 -23.03 -0.29 -34.84
CA ALA A 132 -22.71 -1.71 -34.93
C ALA A 132 -21.23 -1.94 -35.30
N GLN A 133 -20.69 -1.15 -36.24
CA GLN A 133 -19.31 -1.27 -36.68
C GLN A 133 -18.30 -0.74 -35.64
N LEU A 134 -18.60 0.37 -34.95
CA LEU A 134 -17.75 0.92 -33.89
C LEU A 134 -17.73 0.02 -32.66
N THR A 135 -18.89 -0.51 -32.25
CA THR A 135 -19.00 -1.41 -31.08
C THR A 135 -18.28 -2.72 -31.32
N LYS A 136 -18.43 -3.31 -32.52
CA LYS A 136 -17.78 -4.57 -32.88
C LYS A 136 -16.34 -4.39 -33.37
N LYS A 137 -15.89 -3.14 -33.55
CA LYS A 137 -14.58 -2.76 -34.13
C LYS A 137 -14.29 -3.49 -35.46
N THR A 138 -15.30 -3.74 -36.27
CA THR A 138 -15.17 -4.55 -37.50
C THR A 138 -14.58 -3.80 -38.68
N ASN A 139 -14.51 -2.46 -38.60
CA ASN A 139 -14.02 -1.59 -39.66
C ASN A 139 -13.12 -0.50 -39.09
N ALA A 140 -11.81 -0.72 -39.12
CA ALA A 140 -10.83 0.19 -38.55
C ALA A 140 -10.79 1.56 -39.25
N GLU A 141 -10.97 1.60 -40.57
CA GLU A 141 -10.96 2.86 -41.32
C GLU A 141 -12.20 3.72 -41.01
N LEU A 142 -13.37 3.10 -40.88
CA LEU A 142 -14.57 3.81 -40.43
C LEU A 142 -14.39 4.38 -39.02
N ALA A 143 -13.80 3.60 -38.11
CA ALA A 143 -13.52 4.04 -36.74
C ALA A 143 -12.56 5.25 -36.71
N LYS A 144 -11.50 5.22 -37.52
CA LYS A 144 -10.56 6.34 -37.66
C LYS A 144 -11.26 7.60 -38.19
N ASP A 145 -12.07 7.46 -39.24
CA ASP A 145 -12.81 8.59 -39.81
C ASP A 145 -13.78 9.21 -38.81
N TRP A 146 -14.53 8.38 -38.08
CA TRP A 146 -15.47 8.87 -37.07
C TRP A 146 -14.75 9.58 -35.92
N VAL A 147 -13.65 9.02 -35.43
CA VAL A 147 -12.84 9.68 -34.40
C VAL A 147 -12.26 10.99 -34.92
N ALA A 148 -11.68 11.01 -36.12
CA ALA A 148 -11.17 12.23 -36.73
C ALA A 148 -12.26 13.30 -36.92
N PHE A 149 -13.49 12.88 -37.27
CA PHE A 149 -14.65 13.76 -37.35
C PHE A 149 -14.95 14.43 -36.01
N GLN A 150 -15.11 13.65 -34.94
CA GLN A 150 -15.42 14.17 -33.62
C GLN A 150 -14.28 15.02 -33.05
N CYS A 151 -13.02 14.59 -33.21
CA CYS A 151 -11.84 15.37 -32.82
C CYS A 151 -11.76 16.71 -33.55
N SER A 152 -12.13 16.75 -34.84
CA SER A 152 -12.13 18.00 -35.60
C SER A 152 -13.13 19.03 -35.07
N LYS A 153 -14.24 18.57 -34.48
CA LYS A 153 -15.26 19.44 -33.87
C LYS A 153 -14.77 20.08 -32.58
N VAL A 154 -14.20 19.30 -31.68
CA VAL A 154 -13.57 19.83 -30.45
C VAL A 154 -12.40 20.76 -30.77
N THR A 155 -11.58 20.41 -31.76
CA THR A 155 -10.50 21.28 -32.24
C THR A 155 -11.04 22.62 -32.73
N ALA A 156 -12.16 22.64 -33.46
CA ALA A 156 -12.78 23.89 -33.91
C ALA A 156 -13.32 24.75 -32.75
N VAL A 157 -13.85 24.14 -31.68
CA VAL A 157 -14.25 24.87 -30.47
C VAL A 157 -13.02 25.47 -29.77
N MET A 158 -11.93 24.71 -29.66
CA MET A 158 -10.65 25.20 -29.13
C MET A 158 -10.15 26.40 -29.96
N GLU A 159 -10.16 26.30 -31.30
CA GLU A 159 -9.74 27.39 -32.20
C GLU A 159 -10.62 28.63 -32.05
N ALA A 160 -11.94 28.47 -31.88
CA ALA A 160 -12.83 29.59 -31.64
C ALA A 160 -12.63 30.23 -30.25
N THR A 161 -12.21 29.45 -29.26
CA THR A 161 -11.92 29.91 -27.90
C THR A 161 -10.55 30.62 -27.82
N ASP A 162 -9.60 30.21 -28.66
CA ASP A 162 -8.27 30.80 -28.79
C ASP A 162 -8.32 32.15 -29.55
N GLU A 163 -8.94 33.12 -28.90
CA GLU A 163 -9.11 34.48 -29.42
C GLU A 163 -7.90 35.34 -29.09
N GLN A 164 -7.62 36.39 -29.88
CA GLN A 164 -6.55 37.33 -29.57
C GLN A 164 -6.65 37.89 -28.13
N GLY A 165 -5.64 37.57 -27.32
CA GLY A 165 -5.54 37.96 -25.90
C GLY A 165 -6.10 36.92 -24.92
N VAL A 166 -6.57 35.78 -25.41
CA VAL A 166 -7.02 34.61 -24.66
C VAL A 166 -6.28 33.38 -25.17
N GLN A 167 -5.73 32.60 -24.25
CA GLN A 167 -5.12 31.32 -24.54
C GLN A 167 -6.13 30.21 -24.20
N ALA A 168 -6.47 29.38 -25.18
CA ALA A 168 -7.38 28.26 -24.96
C ALA A 168 -6.69 27.10 -24.24
N GLY A 169 -7.40 26.50 -23.28
CA GLY A 169 -6.99 25.29 -22.58
C GLY A 169 -8.07 24.24 -22.58
N ILE A 170 -7.72 22.95 -22.49
CA ILE A 170 -8.71 21.86 -22.37
C ILE A 170 -8.25 20.76 -21.40
N MET A 171 -9.19 20.15 -20.70
CA MET A 171 -8.94 19.00 -19.85
C MET A 171 -8.89 17.69 -20.63
N VAL A 172 -7.93 16.82 -20.29
CA VAL A 172 -7.69 15.52 -20.91
C VAL A 172 -7.53 14.45 -19.84
N MET A 173 -8.30 13.37 -19.94
CA MET A 173 -8.63 12.58 -18.77
C MET A 173 -7.97 11.21 -18.73
N HIS A 174 -7.80 10.55 -19.88
CA HIS A 174 -7.42 9.14 -19.92
C HIS A 174 -6.41 8.85 -21.03
N PHE A 175 -6.17 7.57 -21.32
CA PHE A 175 -5.44 7.19 -22.51
C PHE A 175 -6.40 7.05 -23.67
N GLY A 176 -6.01 7.56 -24.83
CA GLY A 176 -6.83 7.45 -26.03
C GLY A 176 -8.05 8.37 -26.02
N ASP A 177 -7.87 9.61 -25.55
CA ASP A 177 -8.91 10.65 -25.49
C ASP A 177 -9.49 11.00 -26.87
N GLU A 178 -8.85 10.58 -27.95
CA GLU A 178 -9.40 10.71 -29.30
C GLU A 178 -10.75 9.99 -29.42
N ARG A 179 -10.96 8.90 -28.67
CA ARG A 179 -12.27 8.21 -28.59
C ARG A 179 -13.40 9.08 -28.04
N HIS A 180 -13.01 10.12 -27.32
CA HIS A 180 -13.89 11.12 -26.73
C HIS A 180 -13.78 12.48 -27.44
N GLY A 181 -13.11 12.54 -28.60
CA GLY A 181 -13.02 13.74 -29.43
C GLY A 181 -11.86 14.67 -29.08
N ILE A 182 -10.85 14.25 -28.32
CA ILE A 182 -9.69 15.10 -28.03
C ILE A 182 -8.43 14.52 -28.69
N ASP A 183 -7.96 15.19 -29.74
CA ASP A 183 -6.70 14.87 -30.42
C ASP A 183 -5.66 15.95 -30.11
N ILE A 184 -4.79 15.68 -29.13
CA ILE A 184 -3.75 16.61 -28.68
C ILE A 184 -2.83 17.04 -29.84
N PRO A 185 -2.22 16.13 -30.63
CA PRO A 185 -1.45 16.53 -31.80
C PRO A 185 -2.19 17.45 -32.77
N ALA A 186 -3.47 17.16 -33.08
CA ALA A 186 -4.25 17.98 -33.98
C ALA A 186 -4.50 19.39 -33.41
N ILE A 187 -4.87 19.49 -32.13
CA ILE A 187 -5.07 20.78 -31.45
C ILE A 187 -3.78 21.59 -31.46
N ARG A 188 -2.64 20.98 -31.07
CA ARG A 188 -1.34 21.69 -31.05
C ARG A 188 -0.86 22.13 -32.42
N LYS A 189 -1.21 21.40 -33.47
CA LYS A 189 -0.89 21.83 -34.84
C LYS A 189 -1.61 23.11 -35.22
N ARG A 190 -2.81 23.34 -34.67
CA ARG A 190 -3.63 24.54 -34.91
C ARG A 190 -3.31 25.67 -33.94
N ILE A 191 -3.13 25.32 -32.67
CA ILE A 191 -2.90 26.23 -31.54
C ILE A 191 -1.64 25.74 -30.80
N PRO A 192 -0.44 26.15 -31.27
CA PRO A 192 0.84 25.61 -30.77
C PRO A 192 1.07 25.75 -29.26
N ASP A 193 0.48 26.78 -28.68
CA ASP A 193 0.54 27.18 -27.28
C ASP A 193 -0.74 26.83 -26.50
N ALA A 194 -1.65 26.00 -27.04
CA ALA A 194 -2.82 25.55 -26.28
C ALA A 194 -2.41 24.90 -24.93
N LEU A 195 -3.19 25.20 -23.90
CA LEU A 195 -2.99 24.65 -22.56
C LEU A 195 -3.73 23.31 -22.41
N PHE A 196 -3.20 22.41 -21.59
CA PHE A 196 -3.82 21.10 -21.38
C PHE A 196 -3.80 20.73 -19.90
N ARG A 197 -4.93 20.32 -19.33
CA ARG A 197 -4.96 19.67 -18.01
C ARG A 197 -4.85 18.17 -18.20
N VAL A 198 -3.96 17.50 -17.46
CA VAL A 198 -3.66 16.07 -17.61
C VAL A 198 -3.50 15.38 -16.25
N GLY A 199 -3.74 14.07 -16.22
CA GLY A 199 -3.59 13.25 -15.00
C GLY A 199 -4.82 13.37 -14.09
N GLU A 200 -5.93 12.80 -14.52
CA GLU A 200 -7.25 12.97 -13.90
C GLU A 200 -7.73 11.73 -13.14
N LEU A 201 -6.86 10.83 -12.67
CA LEU A 201 -7.40 9.75 -11.83
C LEU A 201 -8.08 10.34 -10.59
N GLN A 202 -9.40 10.16 -10.53
CA GLN A 202 -10.25 10.59 -9.44
C GLN A 202 -9.91 9.71 -8.24
N PHE A 203 -9.27 10.35 -7.26
CA PHE A 203 -8.86 9.68 -6.04
C PHE A 203 -9.83 9.97 -4.93
N ASN A 204 -10.24 8.90 -4.25
CA ASN A 204 -10.62 8.96 -2.85
C ASN A 204 -9.50 8.32 -2.02
N ASP A 205 -9.51 8.47 -0.70
CA ASP A 205 -8.51 7.88 0.19
C ASP A 205 -8.31 6.38 -0.07
N GLY A 206 -9.40 5.66 -0.34
CA GLY A 206 -9.39 4.23 -0.64
C GLY A 206 -8.62 3.90 -1.92
N SER A 207 -8.93 4.57 -3.04
CA SER A 207 -8.19 4.38 -4.30
C SER A 207 -6.76 4.92 -4.20
N PHE A 208 -6.53 5.99 -3.44
CA PHE A 208 -5.20 6.58 -3.23
C PHE A 208 -4.28 5.68 -2.41
N THR A 209 -4.80 4.76 -1.58
CA THR A 209 -3.95 3.77 -0.89
C THR A 209 -3.33 2.74 -1.84
N LYS A 210 -3.90 2.55 -3.03
CA LYS A 210 -3.53 1.47 -3.96
C LYS A 210 -2.35 1.90 -4.83
N PRO A 211 -1.20 1.20 -4.78
CA PRO A 211 -0.03 1.57 -5.59
C PRO A 211 -0.30 1.58 -7.10
N TYR A 212 -1.11 0.64 -7.61
CA TYR A 212 -1.40 0.57 -9.04
C TYR A 212 -2.14 1.81 -9.55
N ALA A 213 -3.07 2.37 -8.77
CA ALA A 213 -3.82 3.56 -9.17
C ALA A 213 -2.88 4.78 -9.29
N LYS A 214 -1.87 4.86 -8.43
CA LYS A 214 -0.82 5.89 -8.54
C LYS A 214 0.07 5.68 -9.77
N ALA A 215 0.39 4.43 -10.08
CA ALA A 215 1.18 4.09 -11.27
C ALA A 215 0.43 4.46 -12.57
N GLU A 216 -0.88 4.21 -12.63
CA GLU A 216 -1.73 4.59 -13.76
C GLU A 216 -1.77 6.12 -13.95
N GLU A 217 -1.90 6.89 -12.87
CA GLU A 217 -1.87 8.37 -12.93
C GLU A 217 -0.56 8.87 -13.53
N MET A 218 0.58 8.35 -13.02
CA MET A 218 1.90 8.74 -13.49
C MET A 218 2.13 8.35 -14.96
N LEU A 219 1.62 7.18 -15.38
CA LEU A 219 1.66 6.77 -16.79
C LEU A 219 0.81 7.68 -17.66
N GLY A 220 -0.35 8.14 -17.17
CA GLY A 220 -1.23 9.07 -17.89
C GLY A 220 -0.51 10.36 -18.19
N ILE A 221 0.06 10.98 -17.15
CA ILE A 221 0.87 12.19 -17.28
C ILE A 221 2.04 11.96 -18.25
N ALA A 222 2.81 10.87 -18.08
CA ALA A 222 3.94 10.57 -18.94
C ALA A 222 3.52 10.35 -20.42
N TYR A 223 2.33 9.78 -20.65
CA TYR A 223 1.78 9.61 -21.99
C TYR A 223 1.43 10.94 -22.64
N HIS A 224 0.67 11.81 -21.96
CA HIS A 224 0.28 13.10 -22.54
C HIS A 224 1.49 14.00 -22.76
N LEU A 225 2.50 13.95 -21.88
CA LEU A 225 3.77 14.66 -22.06
C LEU A 225 4.60 14.19 -23.28
N ASN A 226 4.23 13.10 -23.95
CA ASN A 226 4.80 12.79 -25.27
C ASN A 226 4.42 13.81 -26.34
N PHE A 227 3.25 14.43 -26.18
CA PHE A 227 2.65 15.33 -27.17
C PHE A 227 2.65 16.78 -26.70
N LEU A 228 3.03 17.06 -25.45
CA LEU A 228 2.91 18.36 -24.81
C LEU A 228 4.28 18.89 -24.38
N ASP A 229 4.47 20.21 -24.51
CA ASP A 229 5.49 20.88 -23.72
C ASP A 229 4.98 20.93 -22.26
N LYS A 230 5.80 20.49 -21.32
CA LYS A 230 5.45 20.46 -19.88
C LYS A 230 5.05 21.84 -19.32
N ARG A 231 5.48 22.94 -19.95
CA ARG A 231 5.09 24.32 -19.58
C ARG A 231 3.65 24.65 -19.93
N LEU A 232 3.09 23.97 -20.93
CA LEU A 232 1.71 24.12 -21.39
C LEU A 232 0.77 23.09 -20.72
N ALA A 233 1.30 22.25 -19.85
CA ALA A 233 0.56 21.20 -19.17
C ALA A 233 0.31 21.56 -17.69
N TYR A 234 -0.92 21.34 -17.25
CA TYR A 234 -1.39 21.52 -15.89
C TYR A 234 -1.81 20.16 -15.32
N SER A 235 -1.54 19.92 -14.03
CA SER A 235 -2.05 18.72 -13.37
C SER A 235 -3.54 18.82 -13.09
N GLU A 236 -4.26 17.73 -13.22
CA GLU A 236 -5.65 17.62 -12.79
C GLU A 236 -5.73 17.07 -11.34
N SER A 237 -5.29 17.88 -10.36
CA SER A 237 -5.28 17.49 -8.95
C SER A 237 -6.66 17.65 -8.30
N THR A 238 -7.58 16.79 -8.72
CA THR A 238 -9.01 16.85 -8.37
C THR A 238 -9.35 16.05 -7.12
N ILE A 239 -10.20 16.62 -6.27
CA ILE A 239 -10.95 15.92 -5.23
C ILE A 239 -12.32 15.61 -5.82
N PHE A 240 -12.62 14.35 -6.11
CA PHE A 240 -13.98 13.95 -6.51
C PHE A 240 -14.20 12.47 -6.16
N PRO A 241 -15.31 12.09 -5.51
CA PRO A 241 -16.40 12.93 -4.98
C PRO A 241 -15.97 13.94 -3.88
N PRO A 242 -16.81 14.90 -3.48
CA PRO A 242 -16.48 15.87 -2.45
C PRO A 242 -15.94 15.26 -1.16
N ARG A 243 -14.83 15.85 -0.66
CA ARG A 243 -14.16 15.46 0.59
C ARG A 243 -13.71 13.99 0.64
N SER A 244 -13.69 13.31 -0.50
CA SER A 244 -13.34 11.89 -0.56
C SER A 244 -11.83 11.63 -0.47
N LEU A 245 -11.02 12.68 -0.69
CA LEU A 245 -9.57 12.67 -0.57
C LEU A 245 -9.15 13.60 0.57
N LYS A 246 -8.40 13.08 1.54
CA LYS A 246 -7.83 13.88 2.64
C LYS A 246 -6.82 14.90 2.13
N GLU A 247 -6.66 15.97 2.90
CA GLU A 247 -5.80 17.11 2.62
C GLU A 247 -4.35 16.68 2.31
N HIS A 248 -3.78 15.80 3.14
CA HIS A 248 -2.43 15.29 2.91
C HIS A 248 -2.32 14.45 1.62
N ASN A 249 -3.37 13.73 1.24
CA ASN A 249 -3.37 12.95 0.00
C ASN A 249 -3.49 13.85 -1.24
N LEU A 250 -4.20 14.97 -1.15
CA LEU A 250 -4.19 16.00 -2.20
C LEU A 250 -2.79 16.59 -2.40
N VAL A 251 -2.08 16.91 -1.30
CA VAL A 251 -0.67 17.34 -1.35
C VAL A 251 0.21 16.27 -1.97
N TYR A 252 -0.01 14.98 -1.65
CA TYR A 252 0.73 13.89 -2.29
C TYR A 252 0.41 13.76 -3.79
N LYS A 253 -0.84 14.01 -4.22
CA LYS A 253 -1.22 14.04 -5.64
C LYS A 253 -0.46 15.15 -6.38
N ALA A 254 -0.39 16.36 -5.81
CA ALA A 254 0.45 17.44 -6.33
C ALA A 254 1.94 17.05 -6.41
N LYS A 255 2.47 16.39 -5.37
CA LYS A 255 3.84 15.87 -5.36
C LYS A 255 4.08 14.87 -6.52
N MET A 256 3.11 14.00 -6.80
CA MET A 256 3.17 13.05 -7.91
C MET A 256 3.14 13.77 -9.26
N ALA A 257 2.29 14.78 -9.44
CA ALA A 257 2.24 15.58 -10.66
C ALA A 257 3.60 16.25 -10.97
N ILE A 258 4.21 16.88 -9.96
CA ILE A 258 5.54 17.49 -10.06
C ILE A 258 6.58 16.43 -10.44
N ALA A 259 6.61 15.30 -9.70
CA ALA A 259 7.54 14.21 -9.95
C ALA A 259 7.40 13.62 -11.38
N SER A 260 6.18 13.53 -11.89
CA SER A 260 5.87 13.07 -13.25
C SER A 260 6.22 14.10 -14.32
N GLY A 261 6.23 15.39 -14.00
CA GLY A 261 6.81 16.42 -14.87
C GLY A 261 6.05 17.66 -15.15
N LEU A 262 4.95 17.83 -14.47
CA LEU A 262 4.13 19.01 -14.62
C LEU A 262 4.75 20.14 -13.81
N GLU A 263 4.93 21.28 -14.47
CA GLU A 263 5.43 22.51 -13.83
C GLU A 263 4.26 23.31 -13.23
N ASN A 264 3.04 23.08 -13.72
CA ASN A 264 1.83 23.72 -13.23
C ASN A 264 0.93 22.70 -12.51
N VAL A 265 0.56 22.98 -11.27
CA VAL A 265 -0.37 22.16 -10.48
C VAL A 265 -1.68 22.91 -10.30
N LEU A 266 -2.76 22.39 -10.87
CA LEU A 266 -4.11 22.90 -10.68
C LEU A 266 -4.86 22.04 -9.65
N PHE A 267 -5.42 22.69 -8.64
CA PHE A 267 -6.25 22.05 -7.62
C PHE A 267 -7.72 22.27 -7.93
N MET A 268 -8.50 21.20 -7.96
CA MET A 268 -9.93 21.27 -8.26
C MET A 268 -10.75 20.50 -7.23
N SER A 269 -11.96 21.01 -6.97
CA SER A 269 -12.88 20.47 -5.98
C SER A 269 -14.31 20.45 -6.52
N GLY A 270 -14.51 20.00 -7.77
CA GLY A 270 -15.82 19.95 -8.41
C GLY A 270 -16.62 21.25 -8.22
N THR A 271 -17.84 21.13 -7.70
CA THR A 271 -18.77 22.24 -7.50
C THR A 271 -18.65 22.96 -6.15
N TRP A 272 -17.69 22.58 -5.31
CA TRP A 272 -17.49 23.17 -3.99
C TRP A 272 -16.16 23.92 -3.90
N VAL A 273 -16.09 24.88 -2.98
CA VAL A 273 -14.85 25.58 -2.67
C VAL A 273 -13.95 24.67 -1.83
N LEU A 274 -12.65 24.65 -2.12
CA LEU A 274 -11.66 24.02 -1.25
C LEU A 274 -11.72 24.62 0.15
N GLU A 275 -11.98 23.77 1.14
CA GLU A 275 -12.06 24.19 2.54
C GLU A 275 -10.71 24.68 3.05
N LYS A 276 -10.74 25.50 4.12
CA LYS A 276 -9.53 26.07 4.71
C LYS A 276 -8.48 25.01 5.05
N SER A 277 -8.87 23.82 5.50
CA SER A 277 -7.94 22.74 5.84
C SER A 277 -7.07 22.30 4.65
N TYR A 278 -7.63 22.27 3.44
CA TYR A 278 -6.87 21.95 2.22
C TYR A 278 -5.86 23.05 1.90
N TRP A 279 -6.26 24.32 2.00
CA TRP A 279 -5.36 25.45 1.80
C TRP A 279 -4.25 25.49 2.84
N ASP A 280 -4.58 25.21 4.11
CA ASP A 280 -3.60 25.12 5.19
C ASP A 280 -2.57 24.03 4.88
N ALA A 281 -3.00 22.83 4.49
CA ALA A 281 -2.11 21.72 4.14
C ALA A 281 -1.25 22.02 2.90
N ILE A 282 -1.80 22.67 1.88
CA ILE A 282 -1.05 23.11 0.69
C ILE A 282 0.01 24.15 1.10
N ALA A 283 -0.37 25.15 1.90
CA ALA A 283 0.53 26.20 2.37
C ALA A 283 1.69 25.61 3.20
N GLU A 284 1.38 24.67 4.09
CA GLU A 284 2.35 23.93 4.89
C GLU A 284 3.34 23.15 4.02
N ALA A 285 2.84 22.49 2.97
CA ALA A 285 3.65 21.66 2.09
C ALA A 285 4.40 22.43 0.99
N LEU A 286 4.01 23.69 0.72
CA LEU A 286 4.53 24.50 -0.38
C LEU A 286 6.05 24.61 -0.42
N PRO A 287 6.78 24.78 0.71
CA PRO A 287 8.25 24.80 0.69
C PRO A 287 8.86 23.51 0.16
N ALA A 288 8.29 22.35 0.51
CA ALA A 288 8.79 21.06 0.07
C ALA A 288 8.37 20.74 -1.38
N LEU A 289 7.17 21.14 -1.81
CA LEU A 289 6.75 21.04 -3.21
C LEU A 289 7.68 21.87 -4.11
N ARG A 290 8.00 23.10 -3.72
CA ARG A 290 8.99 23.96 -4.42
C ARG A 290 10.40 23.40 -4.37
N ALA A 291 10.79 22.75 -3.27
CA ALA A 291 12.09 22.09 -3.18
C ALA A 291 12.16 20.88 -4.13
N LEU A 292 11.09 20.08 -4.22
CA LEU A 292 10.99 18.97 -5.16
C LEU A 292 11.05 19.46 -6.60
N ASP A 293 10.23 20.45 -6.95
CA ASP A 293 10.23 21.06 -8.28
C ASP A 293 11.63 21.55 -8.66
N ARG A 294 12.30 22.34 -7.81
CA ARG A 294 13.69 22.76 -8.04
C ARG A 294 14.70 21.62 -8.15
N ALA A 295 14.51 20.54 -7.40
CA ALA A 295 15.43 19.39 -7.43
C ALA A 295 15.34 18.59 -8.75
N ILE A 296 14.19 18.67 -9.43
CA ILE A 296 13.97 17.99 -10.71
C ILE A 296 13.91 18.97 -11.89
N ALA A 297 13.84 20.28 -11.63
CA ALA A 297 13.86 21.33 -12.62
C ALA A 297 15.16 21.26 -13.43
N GLY A 298 15.02 21.24 -14.75
CA GLY A 298 16.16 21.09 -15.68
C GLY A 298 16.72 19.68 -15.81
N ALA A 299 16.22 18.69 -15.07
CA ALA A 299 16.58 17.29 -15.32
C ALA A 299 15.92 16.80 -16.62
N GLU A 300 16.72 16.24 -17.53
CA GLU A 300 16.21 15.57 -18.72
C GLU A 300 15.64 14.20 -18.34
N ARG A 301 14.33 14.01 -18.55
CA ARG A 301 13.68 12.72 -18.27
C ARG A 301 14.00 11.74 -19.39
N SER A 302 14.67 10.64 -19.05
CA SER A 302 14.88 9.52 -19.96
C SER A 302 13.94 8.37 -19.62
N TYR A 303 13.24 7.87 -20.65
CA TYR A 303 12.38 6.70 -20.56
C TYR A 303 12.90 5.60 -21.49
N PRO A 304 13.94 4.85 -21.10
CA PRO A 304 14.51 3.79 -21.92
C PRO A 304 13.57 2.58 -22.10
N VAL A 305 12.51 2.50 -21.29
CA VAL A 305 11.45 1.49 -21.42
C VAL A 305 10.21 2.15 -22.00
N HIS A 306 9.65 1.53 -23.04
CA HIS A 306 8.43 1.98 -23.69
C HIS A 306 7.35 0.93 -23.52
N LEU A 307 6.11 1.36 -23.26
CA LEU A 307 4.93 0.49 -23.24
C LEU A 307 4.13 0.78 -24.51
N ALA A 308 3.97 -0.23 -25.36
CA ALA A 308 3.24 -0.08 -26.61
C ALA A 308 1.77 0.28 -26.32
N TYR A 309 1.29 1.31 -27.00
CA TYR A 309 -0.08 1.79 -26.87
C TYR A 309 -0.67 2.11 -28.25
N GLY A 310 -1.23 1.09 -28.91
CA GLY A 310 -1.95 1.23 -30.18
C GLY A 310 -1.20 1.97 -31.31
N THR A 311 -1.94 2.30 -32.36
CA THR A 311 -1.47 3.08 -33.53
C THR A 311 -2.13 4.45 -33.60
N HIS A 312 -3.38 4.53 -33.15
CA HIS A 312 -4.10 5.77 -32.85
C HIS A 312 -4.83 5.51 -31.53
N GLY A 313 -4.84 6.44 -30.58
CA GLY A 313 -5.51 6.24 -29.29
C GLY A 313 -7.00 5.90 -29.45
N ALA A 314 -7.60 6.33 -30.57
CA ALA A 314 -8.90 5.97 -31.13
C ALA A 314 -9.20 4.46 -31.16
N CYS A 315 -8.21 3.64 -31.53
CA CYS A 315 -8.40 2.21 -31.80
C CYS A 315 -7.85 1.32 -30.69
N ALA A 316 -7.33 1.91 -29.61
CA ALA A 316 -6.83 1.15 -28.49
C ALA A 316 -7.93 0.22 -27.94
N GLU A 317 -7.55 -1.01 -27.64
CA GLU A 317 -8.40 -1.98 -26.96
C GLU A 317 -8.73 -1.51 -25.53
N PRO A 318 -9.76 -2.03 -24.85
CA PRO A 318 -10.21 -1.54 -23.53
C PRO A 318 -9.18 -1.64 -22.39
N ILE A 319 -7.95 -2.04 -22.67
CA ILE A 319 -6.90 -2.23 -21.68
C ILE A 319 -6.11 -0.92 -21.55
N VAL A 320 -6.23 -0.26 -20.40
CA VAL A 320 -5.37 0.85 -19.99
C VAL A 320 -3.91 0.36 -19.91
N PRO A 321 -2.90 1.16 -20.30
CA PRO A 321 -1.50 0.83 -20.09
C PRO A 321 -1.27 0.31 -18.67
N ASN A 322 -0.80 -0.94 -18.57
CA ASN A 322 -0.62 -1.62 -17.31
C ASN A 322 0.39 -0.87 -16.41
N GLY A 323 0.00 -0.50 -15.18
CA GLY A 323 0.89 0.11 -14.18
C GLY A 323 2.04 -0.78 -13.71
N LEU A 324 2.02 -2.07 -14.05
CA LEU A 324 3.00 -3.09 -13.66
C LEU A 324 4.46 -2.68 -13.89
N PRO A 325 4.88 -2.12 -15.04
CA PRO A 325 6.26 -1.69 -15.25
C PRO A 325 6.70 -0.56 -14.29
N VAL A 326 5.81 0.39 -13.99
CA VAL A 326 6.09 1.45 -13.00
C VAL A 326 6.25 0.86 -11.61
N LEU A 327 5.38 -0.06 -11.21
CA LEU A 327 5.47 -0.77 -9.94
C LEU A 327 6.71 -1.66 -9.83
N ALA A 328 7.15 -2.23 -10.96
CA ALA A 328 8.41 -2.95 -11.08
C ALA A 328 9.64 -2.04 -11.01
N GLY A 329 9.46 -0.71 -10.99
CA GLY A 329 10.52 0.27 -10.92
C GLY A 329 11.18 0.56 -12.26
N LEU A 330 10.48 0.33 -13.37
CA LEU A 330 10.98 0.60 -14.70
C LEU A 330 10.71 2.06 -15.08
N PRO A 331 11.70 2.81 -15.60
CA PRO A 331 11.49 4.17 -16.14
C PRO A 331 10.75 4.06 -17.48
N VAL A 332 9.43 3.89 -17.40
CA VAL A 332 8.55 3.56 -18.52
C VAL A 332 7.65 4.73 -18.91
N LYS A 333 7.39 4.87 -20.20
CA LYS A 333 6.29 5.69 -20.72
C LYS A 333 5.49 4.95 -21.80
N PRO A 334 4.18 5.17 -21.91
CA PRO A 334 3.41 4.66 -23.05
C PRO A 334 3.78 5.41 -24.34
N VAL A 335 3.75 4.73 -25.48
CA VAL A 335 4.05 5.31 -26.81
C VAL A 335 3.14 4.71 -27.88
N ARG A 336 2.76 5.50 -28.88
CA ARG A 336 1.95 5.06 -30.04
C ARG A 336 2.83 4.71 -31.22
N ALA A 337 2.36 3.81 -32.09
CA ALA A 337 3.10 3.41 -33.29
C ALA A 337 3.36 4.57 -34.27
N ASP A 338 2.43 5.51 -34.39
CA ASP A 338 2.47 6.64 -35.32
C ASP A 338 3.23 7.87 -34.79
N GLN A 339 3.66 7.83 -33.53
CA GLN A 339 4.44 8.90 -32.93
C GLN A 339 5.89 8.87 -33.42
N ASP A 340 6.40 10.02 -33.88
CA ASP A 340 7.82 10.22 -34.19
C ASP A 340 8.69 10.00 -32.94
N GLY A 341 9.77 9.23 -33.07
CA GLY A 341 10.73 9.06 -31.98
C GLY A 341 11.72 7.90 -32.18
N GLU A 342 12.90 8.05 -31.59
CA GLU A 342 13.91 6.99 -31.55
C GLU A 342 13.43 5.82 -30.68
N GLY A 343 13.86 4.60 -31.02
CA GLY A 343 13.55 3.42 -30.23
C GLY A 343 14.19 3.45 -28.85
N GLY A 344 13.79 2.51 -27.99
CA GLY A 344 14.25 2.39 -26.61
C GLY A 344 15.10 1.14 -26.35
N GLN A 345 15.48 0.94 -25.09
CA GLN A 345 16.13 -0.30 -24.68
C GLN A 345 15.14 -1.47 -24.63
N LEU A 346 13.91 -1.22 -24.21
CA LEU A 346 12.89 -2.25 -24.05
C LEU A 346 11.52 -1.73 -24.47
N LEU A 347 10.86 -2.42 -25.40
CA LEU A 347 9.45 -2.23 -25.72
C LEU A 347 8.63 -3.34 -25.04
N LEU A 348 7.64 -2.96 -24.25
CA LEU A 348 6.69 -3.87 -23.62
C LEU A 348 5.39 -3.87 -24.43
N PHE A 349 4.97 -5.04 -24.90
CA PHE A 349 3.74 -5.22 -25.65
C PHE A 349 2.82 -6.14 -24.84
N PHE A 350 1.93 -5.53 -24.05
CA PHE A 350 1.17 -6.21 -22.99
C PHE A 350 -0.33 -6.15 -23.25
N GLY A 351 -1.05 -7.26 -23.10
CA GLY A 351 -2.49 -7.30 -23.29
C GLY A 351 -2.88 -7.60 -24.73
N ASP A 352 -4.14 -7.34 -25.08
CA ASP A 352 -4.75 -7.85 -26.31
C ASP A 352 -4.52 -6.95 -27.55
N TYR A 353 -3.50 -6.09 -27.53
CA TYR A 353 -3.20 -5.19 -28.65
C TYR A 353 -2.81 -5.94 -29.93
N GLU A 354 -3.24 -5.42 -31.07
CA GLU A 354 -2.80 -5.88 -32.38
C GLU A 354 -1.48 -5.23 -32.80
N LEU A 355 -0.56 -6.03 -33.32
CA LEU A 355 0.71 -5.61 -33.89
C LEU A 355 0.48 -5.12 -35.32
N THR A 356 0.33 -3.81 -35.50
CA THR A 356 0.10 -3.21 -36.82
C THR A 356 1.38 -3.09 -37.64
N ALA A 357 1.23 -2.80 -38.95
CA ALA A 357 2.36 -2.61 -39.86
C ALA A 357 3.31 -1.48 -39.40
N GLU A 358 2.79 -0.41 -38.79
CA GLU A 358 3.58 0.67 -38.21
C GLU A 358 4.40 0.19 -37.01
N TRP A 359 3.82 -0.65 -36.15
CA TRP A 359 4.58 -1.26 -35.07
C TRP A 359 5.68 -2.18 -35.59
N GLU A 360 5.41 -3.00 -36.61
CA GLU A 360 6.42 -3.87 -37.24
C GLU A 360 7.64 -3.10 -37.73
N GLN A 361 7.42 -1.93 -38.35
CA GLN A 361 8.50 -1.05 -38.80
C GLN A 361 9.34 -0.48 -37.66
N ARG A 362 8.76 -0.33 -36.47
CA ARG A 362 9.43 0.22 -35.29
C ARG A 362 10.13 -0.80 -34.42
N LEU A 363 9.73 -2.08 -34.46
CA LEU A 363 10.37 -3.13 -33.65
C LEU A 363 11.90 -3.15 -33.77
N PRO A 364 12.53 -2.97 -34.96
CA PRO A 364 13.98 -2.96 -35.10
C PRO A 364 14.68 -1.80 -34.38
N ALA A 365 13.97 -0.69 -34.11
CA ALA A 365 14.54 0.44 -33.37
C ALA A 365 14.76 0.13 -31.88
N TYR A 366 14.18 -0.95 -31.37
CA TYR A 366 14.30 -1.36 -29.97
C TYR A 366 15.35 -2.44 -29.79
N ARG A 367 16.17 -2.30 -28.74
CA ARG A 367 17.15 -3.34 -28.38
C ARG A 367 16.47 -4.67 -28.02
N GLN A 368 15.32 -4.62 -27.36
CA GLN A 368 14.47 -5.77 -27.03
C GLN A 368 12.99 -5.40 -27.07
N VAL A 369 12.15 -6.38 -27.42
CA VAL A 369 10.69 -6.28 -27.42
C VAL A 369 10.13 -7.49 -26.67
N LEU A 370 9.35 -7.24 -25.62
CA LEU A 370 8.75 -8.26 -24.76
C LEU A 370 7.24 -8.31 -24.97
N PHE A 371 6.72 -9.46 -25.42
CA PHE A 371 5.29 -9.73 -25.51
C PHE A 371 4.85 -10.53 -24.27
N ASP A 372 3.83 -10.05 -23.55
CA ASP A 372 3.19 -10.89 -22.52
C ASP A 372 2.40 -12.03 -23.18
N ARG A 373 1.93 -12.97 -22.37
CA ARG A 373 1.22 -14.15 -22.90
C ARG A 373 -0.01 -13.75 -23.72
N THR A 374 -0.76 -12.75 -23.28
CA THR A 374 -1.96 -12.29 -23.98
C THR A 374 -1.60 -11.70 -25.35
N ALA A 375 -0.62 -10.81 -25.38
CA ALA A 375 -0.14 -10.19 -26.62
C ALA A 375 0.45 -11.21 -27.59
N ALA A 376 1.18 -12.20 -27.06
CA ALA A 376 1.74 -13.29 -27.86
C ALA A 376 0.65 -14.17 -28.49
N GLU A 377 -0.42 -14.48 -27.74
CA GLU A 377 -1.57 -15.22 -28.23
C GLU A 377 -2.32 -14.44 -29.32
N LYS A 378 -2.59 -13.14 -29.11
CA LYS A 378 -3.27 -12.28 -30.08
C LYS A 378 -2.50 -12.10 -31.39
N ASN A 379 -1.18 -11.93 -31.31
CA ASN A 379 -0.31 -11.63 -32.45
C ASN A 379 0.42 -12.84 -33.02
N LYS A 380 -0.05 -14.05 -32.70
CA LYS A 380 0.64 -15.31 -33.02
C LYS A 380 1.11 -15.41 -34.47
N ALA A 381 0.24 -15.12 -35.44
CA ALA A 381 0.57 -15.23 -36.87
C ALA A 381 1.68 -14.23 -37.30
N ALA A 382 1.65 -13.00 -36.77
CA ALA A 382 2.68 -12.00 -37.05
C ALA A 382 4.01 -12.38 -36.38
N LEU A 383 3.97 -12.86 -35.14
CA LEU A 383 5.16 -13.28 -34.39
C LEU A 383 5.83 -14.52 -35.01
N GLU A 384 5.05 -15.50 -35.49
CA GLU A 384 5.58 -16.67 -36.23
C GLU A 384 6.34 -16.26 -37.50
N ARG A 385 5.91 -15.19 -38.17
CA ARG A 385 6.62 -14.62 -39.34
C ARG A 385 7.88 -13.83 -38.95
N LEU A 386 7.80 -13.04 -37.88
CA LEU A 386 8.84 -12.05 -37.52
C LEU A 386 9.97 -12.63 -36.68
N MET A 387 9.67 -13.50 -35.70
CA MET A 387 10.67 -14.02 -34.76
C MET A 387 11.87 -14.72 -35.41
N PRO A 388 11.72 -15.49 -36.51
CA PRO A 388 12.88 -16.07 -37.21
C PRO A 388 13.87 -15.03 -37.75
N GLN A 389 13.42 -13.78 -37.94
CA GLN A 389 14.16 -12.69 -38.57
C GLN A 389 14.55 -11.59 -37.57
N ALA A 390 14.00 -11.61 -36.35
CA ALA A 390 14.13 -10.55 -35.36
C ALA A 390 14.55 -11.13 -33.99
N ALA A 391 15.86 -11.17 -33.75
CA ALA A 391 16.45 -11.71 -32.52
C ALA A 391 16.18 -10.88 -31.26
N ASN A 392 15.60 -9.67 -31.41
CA ASN A 392 15.23 -8.79 -30.31
C ASN A 392 13.83 -9.10 -29.74
N LEU A 393 13.05 -10.01 -30.35
CA LEU A 393 11.71 -10.35 -29.90
C LEU A 393 11.73 -11.45 -28.84
N THR A 394 11.00 -11.23 -27.76
CA THR A 394 10.97 -12.10 -26.58
C THR A 394 9.54 -12.36 -26.15
N LEU A 395 9.21 -13.63 -25.87
CA LEU A 395 7.91 -14.03 -25.34
C LEU A 395 7.98 -14.24 -23.83
N TRP A 396 6.98 -13.72 -23.10
CA TRP A 396 6.82 -13.91 -21.68
C TRP A 396 5.57 -14.75 -21.40
N ALA A 397 5.74 -15.90 -20.76
CA ALA A 397 4.64 -16.84 -20.51
C ALA A 397 3.60 -16.34 -19.48
N HIS A 398 3.85 -15.19 -18.85
CA HIS A 398 2.96 -14.60 -17.85
C HIS A 398 1.99 -13.60 -18.49
N LYS A 399 0.81 -13.43 -17.88
CA LYS A 399 -0.17 -12.44 -18.32
C LYS A 399 0.00 -11.15 -17.51
N ALA A 400 0.22 -10.04 -18.19
CA ALA A 400 0.28 -8.73 -17.53
C ALA A 400 -1.15 -8.29 -17.17
N THR A 401 -1.45 -8.09 -15.89
CA THR A 401 -2.80 -7.73 -15.41
C THR A 401 -2.91 -6.23 -15.08
N THR A 402 -4.04 -5.58 -15.34
CA THR A 402 -4.26 -4.15 -15.02
C THR A 402 -4.36 -3.88 -13.51
N ARG A 403 -4.59 -4.91 -12.70
CA ARG A 403 -4.51 -4.87 -11.24
C ARG A 403 -3.38 -5.79 -10.78
N PRO A 404 -2.12 -5.42 -11.02
CA PRO A 404 -0.99 -6.28 -10.74
C PRO A 404 -0.89 -6.58 -9.25
N THR A 405 -0.67 -7.86 -8.94
CA THR A 405 -0.30 -8.36 -7.63
C THR A 405 1.21 -8.18 -7.40
N ASP A 406 1.66 -8.33 -6.15
CA ASP A 406 3.09 -8.32 -5.84
C ASP A 406 3.86 -9.44 -6.57
N ASP A 407 3.19 -10.57 -6.85
CA ASP A 407 3.73 -11.66 -7.66
C ASP A 407 3.95 -11.22 -9.12
N ASP A 408 3.00 -10.49 -9.71
CA ASP A 408 3.14 -9.94 -11.06
C ASP A 408 4.36 -9.01 -11.15
N VAL A 409 4.50 -8.12 -10.16
CA VAL A 409 5.64 -7.19 -10.03
C VAL A 409 6.96 -7.97 -9.94
N PHE A 410 7.01 -8.96 -9.06
CA PHE A 410 8.19 -9.80 -8.88
C PHE A 410 8.58 -10.57 -10.15
N LEU A 411 7.59 -11.13 -10.86
CA LEU A 411 7.83 -11.88 -12.09
C LEU A 411 8.41 -10.99 -13.20
N LEU A 412 7.90 -9.76 -13.35
CA LEU A 412 8.46 -8.81 -14.31
C LEU A 412 9.89 -8.39 -13.91
N GLN A 413 10.13 -8.06 -12.63
CA GLN A 413 11.47 -7.71 -12.13
C GLN A 413 12.47 -8.83 -12.35
N ARG A 414 12.07 -10.07 -12.06
CA ARG A 414 12.89 -11.26 -12.30
C ARG A 414 13.16 -11.47 -13.79
N ARG A 415 12.16 -11.28 -14.65
CA ARG A 415 12.32 -11.40 -16.11
C ARG A 415 13.36 -10.41 -16.62
N VAL A 416 13.16 -9.14 -16.28
CA VAL A 416 14.04 -8.01 -16.61
C VAL A 416 15.47 -8.28 -16.12
N SER A 417 15.62 -8.74 -14.88
CA SER A 417 16.94 -9.03 -14.29
C SER A 417 17.63 -10.22 -14.95
N ALA A 418 16.90 -11.29 -15.26
CA ALA A 418 17.44 -12.51 -15.86
C ALA A 418 17.98 -12.28 -17.28
N ASP A 419 17.35 -11.37 -18.03
CA ASP A 419 17.77 -11.00 -19.38
C ASP A 419 18.84 -9.89 -19.40
N GLY A 420 19.34 -9.49 -18.21
CA GLY A 420 20.41 -8.50 -18.07
C GLY A 420 19.97 -7.05 -18.29
N TRP A 421 18.66 -6.77 -18.26
CA TRP A 421 18.12 -5.41 -18.38
C TRP A 421 18.23 -4.70 -17.04
N LEU A 422 19.34 -4.02 -16.83
CA LEU A 422 19.59 -3.25 -15.62
C LEU A 422 19.17 -1.80 -15.86
N PHE A 423 18.02 -1.43 -15.30
CA PHE A 423 17.61 -0.03 -15.21
C PHE A 423 18.17 0.58 -13.93
N PRO A 424 18.35 1.92 -13.88
CA PRO A 424 18.74 2.58 -12.64
C PRO A 424 17.79 2.11 -11.54
N PRO A 425 18.29 1.55 -10.42
CA PRO A 425 17.40 1.11 -9.37
C PRO A 425 16.58 2.32 -8.93
N VAL A 426 15.24 2.20 -8.98
CA VAL A 426 14.39 3.10 -8.21
C VAL A 426 14.83 2.91 -6.77
N ARG A 427 15.65 3.82 -6.26
CA ARG A 427 15.90 3.91 -4.83
C ARG A 427 14.52 3.95 -4.21
N ARG A 428 14.16 2.96 -3.40
CA ARG A 428 12.98 3.09 -2.52
C ARG A 428 13.20 4.42 -1.79
N GLY A 429 12.43 5.42 -2.17
CA GLY A 429 12.57 6.75 -1.60
C GLY A 429 12.30 6.60 -0.12
N LYS A 430 13.17 7.18 0.73
CA LYS A 430 12.82 7.39 2.13
C LYS A 430 11.49 8.19 2.12
N ARG A 431 10.48 7.83 2.92
CA ARG A 431 9.34 8.70 3.25
C ARG A 431 9.98 9.84 4.01
N ASP A 432 10.44 10.84 3.28
CA ASP A 432 10.66 12.17 3.83
C ASP A 432 9.30 12.56 4.42
N ARG A 433 9.21 12.53 5.75
CA ARG A 433 8.20 13.34 6.45
C ARG A 433 8.49 14.75 5.95
N LEU A 434 7.54 15.32 5.22
CA LEU A 434 7.47 16.77 5.15
C LEU A 434 7.48 17.24 6.60
N ASP A 435 8.55 17.94 6.97
CA ASP A 435 8.67 18.65 8.24
C ASP A 435 7.59 19.73 8.28
N LEU A 436 6.42 19.31 8.72
CA LEU A 436 5.38 20.15 9.27
C LEU A 436 5.79 20.49 10.71
N ALA A 437 6.80 21.35 10.79
CA ALA A 437 7.36 21.80 12.05
C ALA A 437 6.39 22.77 12.73
N ARG A 438 5.82 22.30 13.85
CA ARG A 438 5.58 23.08 15.09
C ARG A 438 4.93 24.47 14.94
N SER A 439 3.61 24.50 14.82
CA SER A 439 2.69 25.50 15.41
C SER A 439 1.28 24.97 15.15
N ASP A 440 0.35 24.73 16.05
CA ASP A 440 0.17 25.16 17.43
C ASP A 440 -0.52 24.02 18.19
N ARG A 441 -0.12 23.82 19.44
CA ARG A 441 -0.98 23.16 20.42
C ARG A 441 -2.05 24.19 20.76
N ASP A 442 -3.30 23.87 20.43
CA ASP A 442 -4.55 24.39 21.02
C ASP A 442 -5.61 24.64 19.94
N SER A 443 -6.35 23.59 19.56
CA SER A 443 -7.69 23.76 18.98
C SER A 443 -8.62 22.63 19.46
N PRO A 444 -9.75 22.96 20.13
CA PRO A 444 -10.61 21.99 20.79
C PRO A 444 -11.81 21.60 19.91
N PHE A 445 -11.66 20.68 18.96
CA PHE A 445 -12.81 20.17 18.20
C PHE A 445 -12.67 18.70 17.84
N ILE A 446 -12.80 17.81 18.82
CA ILE A 446 -13.32 16.45 18.60
C ILE A 446 -14.23 16.08 19.78
N GLN A 447 -15.54 16.24 19.60
CA GLN A 447 -16.54 15.51 20.39
C GLN A 447 -17.58 14.87 19.47
N SER A 448 -17.74 13.56 19.70
CA SER A 448 -18.91 12.72 19.49
C SER A 448 -19.53 12.56 18.09
N ALA A 449 -19.39 11.35 17.54
CA ALA A 449 -20.49 10.46 17.11
C ALA A 449 -19.82 9.15 16.63
N GLY A 450 -20.13 7.95 17.12
CA GLY A 450 -21.44 7.46 17.54
C GLY A 450 -21.92 6.43 16.51
N ASP A 451 -21.48 5.18 16.72
CA ASP A 451 -22.01 3.90 16.21
C ASP A 451 -22.96 3.87 15.01
N ARG A 452 -22.60 3.03 14.01
CA ARG A 452 -23.49 2.05 13.36
C ARG A 452 -22.70 1.11 12.44
N LYS A 453 -22.59 -0.17 12.83
CA LYS A 453 -22.20 -1.29 11.96
C LYS A 453 -23.40 -1.78 11.14
N PRO A 454 -23.23 -2.17 9.86
CA PRO A 454 -24.07 -3.17 9.21
C PRO A 454 -23.49 -4.58 9.38
N ARG A 455 -24.40 -5.54 9.45
CA ARG A 455 -24.20 -6.97 9.73
C ARG A 455 -23.72 -7.75 8.50
N HIS A 456 -23.06 -8.87 8.80
CA HIS A 456 -22.64 -9.96 7.91
C HIS A 456 -23.78 -10.59 7.09
N GLY A 457 -23.41 -11.16 5.94
CA GLY A 457 -24.14 -12.20 5.24
C GLY A 457 -23.16 -13.25 4.68
N ASP A 458 -23.31 -14.48 5.17
CA ASP A 458 -22.60 -15.72 4.80
C ASP A 458 -22.93 -16.23 3.39
N ALA A 459 -21.98 -16.96 2.80
CA ALA A 459 -22.12 -18.24 2.07
C ALA A 459 -20.78 -18.50 1.36
N GLY A 460 -20.04 -19.61 1.55
CA GLY A 460 -20.49 -20.99 1.58
C GLY A 460 -20.27 -21.60 0.18
N GLY A 461 -19.22 -22.43 0.00
CA GLY A 461 -18.97 -23.09 -1.28
C GLY A 461 -17.67 -23.87 -1.35
N GLN A 462 -17.69 -25.09 -0.81
CA GLN A 462 -16.66 -26.11 -1.01
C GLN A 462 -16.55 -26.50 -2.50
N CYS A 463 -15.34 -26.80 -2.97
CA CYS A 463 -15.19 -27.81 -4.03
C CYS A 463 -13.86 -28.57 -3.85
N VAL A 464 -14.01 -29.88 -3.71
CA VAL A 464 -12.96 -30.88 -3.53
C VAL A 464 -12.70 -31.50 -4.90
N SER A 465 -11.44 -31.62 -5.34
CA SER A 465 -11.00 -32.80 -6.11
C SER A 465 -9.49 -32.84 -6.36
N ARG A 466 -8.88 -33.82 -5.69
CA ARG A 466 -7.98 -34.87 -6.20
C ARG A 466 -6.76 -34.51 -7.07
N LEU A 467 -5.62 -34.88 -6.49
CA LEU A 467 -4.29 -35.14 -7.06
C LEU A 467 -4.28 -36.06 -8.28
N PRO A 468 -3.18 -36.02 -9.04
CA PRO A 468 -2.39 -37.25 -9.20
C PRO A 468 -0.90 -37.08 -8.86
N GLU A 469 -0.44 -38.03 -8.04
CA GLU A 469 0.84 -38.76 -7.98
C GLU A 469 2.14 -38.16 -8.55
N ALA A 470 3.05 -37.94 -7.60
CA ALA A 470 4.42 -38.48 -7.51
C ALA A 470 5.39 -38.31 -8.69
N ILE A 471 6.35 -37.38 -8.51
CA ILE A 471 7.74 -37.61 -8.91
C ILE A 471 8.64 -37.38 -7.70
N VAL A 472 9.21 -38.48 -7.22
CA VAL A 472 10.27 -38.55 -6.21
C VAL A 472 11.56 -38.00 -6.83
N LEU A 473 12.14 -36.95 -6.24
CA LEU A 473 13.53 -36.61 -6.44
C LEU A 473 14.25 -36.54 -5.10
N ARG A 474 15.37 -37.25 -5.09
CA ARG A 474 16.16 -37.72 -3.95
C ARG A 474 16.84 -36.59 -3.20
N ASP A 475 16.92 -36.82 -1.90
CA ASP A 475 17.84 -36.23 -0.92
C ASP A 475 19.29 -36.30 -1.46
N ASP A 476 19.94 -35.15 -1.61
CA ASP A 476 21.39 -35.10 -1.70
C ASP A 476 21.92 -33.93 -0.85
N ARG A 477 22.27 -34.27 0.38
CA ARG A 477 23.00 -33.43 1.32
C ARG A 477 24.39 -33.14 0.76
N ARG A 478 24.65 -31.90 0.32
CA ARG A 478 26.02 -31.36 0.29
C ARG A 478 26.07 -29.94 0.84
N ARG A 479 26.77 -29.84 1.97
CA ARG A 479 27.27 -28.61 2.59
C ARG A 479 28.07 -27.83 1.56
N GLY A 480 27.61 -26.61 1.25
CA GLY A 480 28.31 -25.63 0.43
C GLY A 480 28.68 -24.43 1.29
N GLN A 481 29.98 -24.31 1.50
CA GLN A 481 30.72 -23.26 2.21
C GLN A 481 30.32 -21.85 1.76
N VAL A 482 29.95 -20.97 2.70
CA VAL A 482 29.66 -19.55 2.41
C VAL A 482 31.00 -18.81 2.31
N ASP A 483 31.42 -18.49 1.09
CA ASP A 483 32.59 -17.65 0.86
C ASP A 483 32.33 -16.21 1.34
N ARG A 484 33.16 -15.76 2.30
CA ARG A 484 33.19 -14.39 2.80
C ARG A 484 33.79 -13.47 1.73
N ILE A 485 32.96 -12.65 1.08
CA ILE A 485 33.43 -11.56 0.24
C ILE A 485 33.98 -10.43 1.15
N ARG A 486 35.30 -10.24 1.15
CA ARG A 486 35.98 -9.07 1.75
C ARG A 486 36.17 -8.00 0.68
N PHE A 487 35.65 -6.79 0.93
CA PHE A 487 36.02 -5.59 0.18
C PHE A 487 37.14 -4.82 0.90
N PRO A 488 38.15 -4.28 0.20
CA PRO A 488 39.22 -3.52 0.83
C PRO A 488 38.73 -2.09 1.18
N SER A 489 38.80 -1.73 2.45
CA SER A 489 38.48 -0.39 2.95
C SER A 489 39.76 0.46 3.04
N ARG A 490 39.80 1.58 2.32
CA ARG A 490 40.65 2.73 2.68
C ARG A 490 39.91 4.05 2.43
N THR A 491 39.04 4.37 3.36
CA THR A 491 38.77 5.75 3.79
C THR A 491 38.62 5.67 5.31
N ARG A 492 39.44 6.44 6.04
CA ARG A 492 39.39 6.52 7.52
C ARG A 492 37.99 7.04 7.91
N ARG A 493 37.05 6.14 8.17
CA ARG A 493 35.81 6.44 8.89
C ARG A 493 36.16 6.46 10.38
N LEU A 494 35.72 7.50 11.08
CA LEU A 494 35.61 7.47 12.53
C LEU A 494 34.63 6.33 12.88
N THR A 495 35.13 5.18 13.31
CA THR A 495 34.30 4.04 13.71
C THR A 495 33.76 4.31 15.11
N MET A 496 32.47 4.60 15.21
CA MET A 496 31.80 4.68 16.51
C MET A 496 31.69 3.26 17.09
N GLN A 497 32.07 3.09 18.36
CA GLN A 497 31.94 1.82 19.07
C GLN A 497 30.60 1.75 19.83
N LYS A 498 30.12 0.53 20.07
CA LYS A 498 29.00 0.18 20.96
C LYS A 498 29.44 -0.87 21.97
N ARG A 499 28.86 -0.85 23.16
CA ARG A 499 28.96 -1.93 24.13
C ARG A 499 28.05 -3.10 23.75
N ILE A 500 28.53 -4.31 23.95
CA ILE A 500 27.84 -5.55 23.62
C ILE A 500 28.14 -6.62 24.66
N TRP A 501 27.18 -7.52 24.88
CA TRP A 501 27.33 -8.75 25.66
C TRP A 501 27.00 -9.94 24.75
N GLN A 502 27.90 -10.90 24.70
CA GLN A 502 27.79 -12.06 23.83
C GLN A 502 27.76 -13.32 24.66
N TRP A 503 26.81 -14.19 24.36
CA TRP A 503 26.89 -15.59 24.76
C TRP A 503 28.04 -16.25 23.99
N THR A 504 29.04 -16.79 24.69
CA THR A 504 30.28 -17.33 24.10
C THR A 504 30.46 -18.83 24.26
N GLY A 505 29.63 -19.46 25.07
CA GLY A 505 29.76 -20.86 25.43
C GLY A 505 28.73 -21.23 26.49
N LEU A 506 28.71 -22.50 26.89
CA LEU A 506 27.72 -23.00 27.86
C LEU A 506 27.71 -22.10 29.10
N ASN A 507 26.60 -21.38 29.32
CA ASN A 507 26.38 -20.52 30.47
C ASN A 507 27.37 -19.35 30.63
N GLU A 508 28.08 -18.97 29.57
CA GLU A 508 29.10 -17.91 29.59
C GLU A 508 28.64 -16.69 28.78
N VAL A 509 28.81 -15.51 29.37
CA VAL A 509 28.58 -14.21 28.72
C VAL A 509 29.81 -13.35 28.89
N THR A 510 30.28 -12.76 27.80
CA THR A 510 31.41 -11.81 27.82
C THR A 510 30.93 -10.45 27.34
N SER A 511 31.37 -9.39 28.01
CA SER A 511 31.12 -8.01 27.60
C SER A 511 32.32 -7.44 26.85
N GLY A 512 32.06 -6.52 25.94
CA GLY A 512 33.11 -5.89 25.14
C GLY A 512 32.62 -4.71 24.33
N ALA A 513 33.49 -4.23 23.45
CA ALA A 513 33.19 -3.20 22.47
C ALA A 513 33.12 -3.81 21.07
N ALA A 514 32.13 -3.39 20.28
CA ALA A 514 31.97 -3.73 18.88
C ALA A 514 31.82 -2.46 18.03
N GLU A 515 32.07 -2.55 16.73
CA GLU A 515 31.78 -1.45 15.81
C GLU A 515 30.28 -1.26 15.66
N ARG A 516 29.81 0.00 15.63
CA ARG A 516 28.41 0.31 15.30
C ARG A 516 28.16 0.05 13.83
N GLU A 517 27.14 -0.76 13.58
CA GLU A 517 26.64 -1.03 12.23
C GLU A 517 25.84 0.17 11.70
N GLN A 518 25.92 0.40 10.39
CA GLN A 518 25.06 1.38 9.72
C GLN A 518 23.86 0.63 9.13
N PRO A 519 22.62 1.10 9.33
CA PRO A 519 21.46 0.43 8.78
C PRO A 519 21.48 0.48 7.25
N GLY A 520 21.35 -0.69 6.62
CA GLY A 520 21.22 -0.85 5.18
C GLY A 520 19.82 -0.50 4.67
N PRO A 521 19.56 -0.62 3.35
CA PRO A 521 18.25 -0.34 2.80
C PRO A 521 17.14 -1.18 3.47
N GLY A 522 16.05 -0.55 3.90
CA GLY A 522 14.95 -1.23 4.60
C GLY A 522 15.20 -1.56 6.08
N GLU A 523 16.36 -1.16 6.64
CA GLU A 523 16.73 -1.41 8.04
C GLU A 523 16.77 -0.11 8.86
N ALA A 524 16.61 -0.23 10.17
CA ALA A 524 16.78 0.85 11.13
C ALA A 524 17.74 0.42 12.23
N GLU A 525 18.62 1.33 12.66
CA GLU A 525 19.38 1.16 13.89
C GLU A 525 18.54 1.68 15.04
N ILE A 526 18.36 0.85 16.05
CA ILE A 526 17.63 1.14 17.28
C ILE A 526 18.65 1.28 18.40
N ARG A 527 18.57 2.39 19.14
CA ARG A 527 19.21 2.50 20.45
C ARG A 527 18.35 1.76 21.45
N ILE A 528 18.86 0.67 21.99
CA ILE A 528 18.13 -0.18 22.92
C ILE A 528 17.93 0.59 24.22
N ALA A 529 16.67 0.81 24.60
CA ALA A 529 16.32 1.49 25.85
C ALA A 529 16.02 0.49 26.96
N SER A 530 15.44 -0.66 26.61
CA SER A 530 15.09 -1.70 27.58
C SER A 530 15.10 -3.09 26.96
N ILE A 531 15.53 -4.07 27.75
CA ILE A 531 15.60 -5.49 27.41
C ILE A 531 14.85 -6.27 28.48
N GLY A 532 13.95 -7.17 28.07
CA GLY A 532 13.42 -8.23 28.93
C GLY A 532 14.28 -9.47 28.85
N ILE A 533 14.57 -10.10 29.98
CA ILE A 533 15.23 -11.41 30.01
C ILE A 533 14.17 -12.50 29.89
N CYS A 534 14.27 -13.33 28.84
CA CYS A 534 13.36 -14.42 28.59
C CYS A 534 13.95 -15.76 29.06
N GLY A 535 13.08 -16.71 29.42
CA GLY A 535 13.51 -18.09 29.71
C GLY A 535 14.23 -18.73 28.53
N THR A 536 13.85 -18.39 27.30
CA THR A 536 14.50 -18.86 26.07
C THR A 536 15.98 -18.46 26.02
N ASP A 537 16.36 -17.26 26.46
CA ASP A 537 17.77 -16.84 26.52
C ASP A 537 18.57 -17.79 27.41
N LEU A 538 18.00 -18.18 28.56
CA LEU A 538 18.64 -19.11 29.51
C LEU A 538 18.71 -20.55 28.98
N HIS A 539 17.69 -20.98 28.24
CA HIS A 539 17.67 -22.30 27.60
C HIS A 539 18.73 -22.43 26.49
N ILE A 540 18.94 -21.36 25.70
CA ILE A 540 20.03 -21.30 24.71
C ILE A 540 21.38 -21.38 25.42
N MET A 541 21.60 -20.52 26.41
CA MET A 541 22.87 -20.49 27.14
C MET A 541 23.22 -21.83 27.81
N SER A 542 22.23 -22.54 28.32
CA SER A 542 22.41 -23.82 28.99
C SER A 542 22.44 -25.02 28.03
N GLY A 543 22.32 -24.81 26.72
CA GLY A 543 22.35 -25.87 25.69
C GLY A 543 21.05 -26.69 25.58
N HIS A 544 19.98 -26.29 26.26
CA HIS A 544 18.67 -26.94 26.19
C HIS A 544 17.86 -26.51 24.97
N ALA A 545 18.25 -25.43 24.30
CA ALA A 545 17.64 -24.96 23.06
C ALA A 545 18.71 -24.69 22.00
N GLY A 546 18.62 -25.37 20.85
CA GLY A 546 19.58 -25.26 19.75
C GLY A 546 19.25 -24.11 18.78
N PHE A 547 19.34 -22.87 19.26
CA PHE A 547 19.15 -21.67 18.42
C PHE A 547 20.47 -20.89 18.30
N GLY A 548 20.93 -20.67 17.08
CA GLY A 548 22.18 -19.95 16.80
C GLY A 548 23.44 -20.69 17.27
N GLU A 549 24.61 -20.08 17.06
CA GLU A 549 25.92 -20.59 17.51
C GLU A 549 26.70 -19.44 18.17
N PRO A 550 27.42 -19.69 19.27
CA PRO A 550 28.23 -18.66 19.91
C PRO A 550 29.47 -18.31 19.05
N PRO A 551 29.98 -17.06 19.07
CA PRO A 551 29.53 -15.94 19.90
C PRO A 551 28.32 -15.20 19.33
N LEU A 552 27.27 -15.03 20.14
CA LEU A 552 26.02 -14.38 19.71
C LEU A 552 25.47 -13.45 20.81
N PRO A 553 25.16 -12.18 20.53
CA PRO A 553 24.37 -11.35 21.43
C PRO A 553 22.93 -11.88 21.44
N LEU A 554 22.41 -12.29 22.60
CA LEU A 554 21.03 -12.76 22.73
C LEU A 554 20.08 -11.58 23.02
N GLY A 555 18.86 -11.88 23.49
CA GLY A 555 17.84 -10.90 23.87
C GLY A 555 16.89 -10.55 22.73
N HIS A 556 15.61 -10.88 22.92
CA HIS A 556 14.55 -10.76 21.92
C HIS A 556 13.30 -10.03 22.43
N GLU A 557 13.23 -9.71 23.73
CA GLU A 557 12.16 -8.89 24.33
C GLU A 557 12.60 -7.41 24.38
N LEU A 558 12.45 -6.67 23.27
CA LEU A 558 13.17 -5.41 23.06
C LEU A 558 12.26 -4.19 22.90
N ALA A 559 12.70 -3.09 23.52
CA ALA A 559 12.15 -1.76 23.30
C ALA A 559 13.26 -0.72 23.21
N GLY A 560 13.04 0.31 22.38
CA GLY A 560 14.08 1.27 22.11
C GLY A 560 13.60 2.50 21.37
N VAL A 561 14.59 3.27 20.94
CA VAL A 561 14.40 4.50 20.17
C VAL A 561 15.06 4.32 18.82
N VAL A 562 14.36 4.66 17.75
CA VAL A 562 14.97 4.72 16.42
C VAL A 562 16.12 5.72 16.49
N GLU A 563 17.33 5.27 16.20
CA GLU A 563 18.55 6.08 16.25
C GLU A 563 18.92 6.54 14.84
N ARG A 564 18.91 5.60 13.87
CA ARG A 564 19.13 5.89 12.45
C ARG A 564 18.20 5.06 11.58
N ILE A 565 17.87 5.60 10.41
CA ILE A 565 17.11 4.88 9.37
C ILE A 565 17.96 4.69 8.11
N GLY A 566 17.94 3.47 7.59
CA GLY A 566 18.56 3.10 6.34
C GLY A 566 17.79 3.65 5.13
N PRO A 567 18.37 3.58 3.92
CA PRO A 567 17.70 3.99 2.68
C PRO A 567 16.34 3.27 2.47
N GLY A 568 15.30 3.98 2.03
CA GLY A 568 13.98 3.40 1.78
C GLY A 568 13.24 2.89 3.02
N VAL A 569 13.69 3.28 4.23
CA VAL A 569 12.91 3.16 5.45
C VAL A 569 12.05 4.37 5.63
N ASP A 570 10.77 4.10 5.79
CA ASP A 570 9.70 5.04 5.58
C ASP A 570 8.77 5.06 6.79
N GLY A 571 8.31 6.24 7.20
CA GLY A 571 7.37 6.33 8.31
C GLY A 571 8.01 6.06 9.67
N TRP A 572 9.34 6.13 9.79
CA TRP A 572 10.12 6.12 11.03
C TRP A 572 11.05 7.33 11.05
N LEU A 573 11.19 7.98 12.19
CA LEU A 573 12.17 9.04 12.42
C LEU A 573 13.08 8.68 13.59
N PRO A 574 14.35 9.12 13.58
CA PRO A 574 15.14 9.16 14.79
C PRO A 574 14.37 9.82 15.94
N GLY A 575 14.37 9.18 17.11
CA GLY A 575 13.58 9.60 18.27
C GLY A 575 12.24 8.87 18.43
N ASP A 576 11.70 8.21 17.40
CA ASP A 576 10.49 7.40 17.52
C ASP A 576 10.69 6.27 18.53
N ARG A 577 9.73 6.10 19.44
CA ARG A 577 9.70 5.03 20.43
C ARG A 577 9.13 3.76 19.80
N VAL A 578 9.84 2.65 19.95
CA VAL A 578 9.49 1.38 19.28
C VAL A 578 9.56 0.19 20.21
N CYS A 579 8.70 -0.79 19.96
CA CYS A 579 8.98 -2.19 20.26
C CYS A 579 9.37 -2.92 18.97
N ILE A 580 10.09 -4.03 19.13
CA ILE A 580 10.64 -4.80 18.01
C ILE A 580 9.99 -6.17 18.00
N ASP A 581 9.38 -6.53 16.88
CA ASP A 581 9.01 -7.90 16.57
C ASP A 581 10.28 -8.69 16.23
N PRO A 582 10.71 -9.66 17.05
CA PRO A 582 11.98 -10.35 16.83
C PRO A 582 11.96 -11.24 15.58
N LEU A 583 10.78 -11.60 15.07
CA LEU A 583 10.65 -12.60 14.03
C LEU A 583 10.83 -12.01 12.63
N ILE A 584 11.89 -12.41 11.95
CA ILE A 584 12.20 -12.03 10.57
C ILE A 584 11.74 -13.16 9.65
N GLY A 585 10.80 -12.85 8.75
CA GLY A 585 10.42 -13.73 7.65
C GLY A 585 11.16 -13.37 6.36
N CYS A 586 11.22 -14.29 5.41
CA CYS A 586 11.85 -14.01 4.10
C CYS A 586 11.10 -12.99 3.24
N GLY A 587 9.89 -12.56 3.64
CA GLY A 587 9.07 -11.57 2.94
C GLY A 587 8.43 -12.04 1.62
N VAL A 588 8.84 -13.18 1.08
CA VAL A 588 8.46 -13.59 -0.29
C VAL A 588 7.87 -15.00 -0.41
N CYS A 589 7.84 -15.81 0.66
CA CYS A 589 7.19 -17.12 0.60
C CYS A 589 5.68 -17.00 0.87
N ARG A 590 4.90 -18.01 0.45
CA ARG A 590 3.45 -18.10 0.67
C ARG A 590 3.03 -17.74 2.10
N GLU A 591 3.74 -18.26 3.09
CA GLU A 591 3.44 -17.97 4.50
C GLU A 591 3.70 -16.51 4.86
N CYS A 592 4.81 -15.90 4.40
CA CYS A 592 5.07 -14.48 4.64
C CYS A 592 4.05 -13.57 3.96
N LEU A 593 3.68 -13.88 2.71
CA LEU A 593 2.70 -13.11 1.94
C LEU A 593 1.29 -13.18 2.54
N ASN A 594 0.96 -14.30 3.19
CA ASN A 594 -0.29 -14.45 3.96
C ASN A 594 -0.23 -13.86 5.38
N GLY A 595 0.84 -13.12 5.73
CA GLY A 595 1.04 -12.56 7.08
C GLY A 595 1.51 -13.58 8.13
N ASN A 596 1.70 -14.84 7.76
CA ASN A 596 2.12 -15.94 8.63
C ASN A 596 3.64 -16.12 8.65
N LYS A 597 4.42 -15.04 8.83
CA LYS A 597 5.89 -15.13 8.79
C LYS A 597 6.50 -16.12 9.81
N HIS A 598 5.77 -16.47 10.87
CA HIS A 598 6.14 -17.50 11.85
C HIS A 598 6.15 -18.93 11.28
N ARG A 599 5.50 -19.16 10.12
CA ARG A 599 5.49 -20.45 9.40
C ARG A 599 6.48 -20.46 8.25
N CYS A 600 7.28 -19.40 8.09
CA CYS A 600 8.27 -19.32 7.04
C CYS A 600 9.43 -20.29 7.32
N ALA A 601 9.69 -21.21 6.39
CA ALA A 601 10.83 -22.14 6.46
C ALA A 601 12.21 -21.45 6.42
N ARG A 602 12.25 -20.15 6.08
CA ARG A 602 13.46 -19.31 6.07
C ARG A 602 13.38 -18.19 7.11
N SER A 603 12.51 -18.34 8.12
CA SER A 603 12.46 -17.39 9.21
C SER A 603 13.64 -17.55 10.16
N GLY A 604 13.91 -16.50 10.91
CA GLY A 604 14.77 -16.53 12.08
C GLY A 604 14.37 -15.41 13.03
N GLU A 605 14.86 -15.48 14.26
CA GLU A 605 14.51 -14.51 15.30
C GLU A 605 15.74 -13.73 15.75
N ILE A 606 15.59 -12.42 15.85
CA ILE A 606 16.54 -11.50 16.49
C ILE A 606 16.77 -11.98 17.92
N GLY A 607 18.03 -12.15 18.32
CA GLY A 607 18.41 -12.62 19.65
C GLY A 607 18.39 -14.14 19.83
N LEU A 608 17.96 -14.91 18.82
CA LEU A 608 18.04 -16.38 18.83
C LEU A 608 18.88 -16.90 17.66
N HIS A 609 18.58 -16.46 16.44
CA HIS A 609 19.24 -16.85 15.19
C HIS A 609 20.14 -15.74 14.64
N PHE A 610 19.76 -14.49 14.91
CA PHE A 610 20.49 -13.28 14.52
C PHE A 610 20.92 -12.52 15.77
N PRO A 611 21.90 -11.60 15.68
CA PRO A 611 22.28 -10.75 16.82
C PRO A 611 21.07 -10.05 17.44
N GLY A 612 20.95 -10.14 18.76
CA GLY A 612 19.84 -9.63 19.57
C GLY A 612 20.17 -8.34 20.31
N GLY A 613 19.30 -7.98 21.24
CA GLY A 613 19.36 -6.69 21.93
C GLY A 613 20.33 -6.58 23.09
N TRP A 614 21.17 -7.59 23.39
CA TRP A 614 22.25 -7.51 24.38
C TRP A 614 23.41 -6.60 23.91
N GLN A 615 23.08 -5.38 23.48
CA GLN A 615 23.98 -4.37 22.94
C GLN A 615 23.29 -3.00 22.93
N GLU A 616 24.07 -1.92 22.96
CA GLU A 616 23.52 -0.55 23.00
C GLU A 616 22.75 -0.17 21.72
N TYR A 617 23.18 -0.72 20.58
CA TYR A 617 22.59 -0.42 19.27
C TYR A 617 22.41 -1.69 18.46
N LEU A 618 21.23 -1.88 17.89
CA LEU A 618 20.86 -3.03 17.08
C LEU A 618 20.26 -2.57 15.76
N VAL A 619 20.74 -3.13 14.65
CA VAL A 619 20.13 -2.93 13.33
C VAL A 619 19.07 -4.01 13.09
N VAL A 620 17.86 -3.61 12.74
CA VAL A 620 16.74 -4.51 12.46
C VAL A 620 15.98 -4.08 11.20
N PRO A 621 15.26 -4.97 10.52
CA PRO A 621 14.35 -4.58 9.45
C PRO A 621 13.30 -3.58 9.97
N ALA A 622 13.08 -2.47 9.28
CA ALA A 622 12.12 -1.47 9.71
C ALA A 622 10.66 -1.98 9.68
N ALA A 623 10.39 -3.06 8.93
CA ALA A 623 9.10 -3.76 8.91
C ALA A 623 8.80 -4.52 10.21
N ASN A 624 9.80 -4.70 11.07
CA ASN A 624 9.66 -5.36 12.37
C ASN A 624 9.45 -4.37 13.52
N LEU A 625 9.39 -3.07 13.23
CA LEU A 625 9.16 -2.05 14.24
C LEU A 625 7.67 -1.78 14.41
N TYR A 626 7.25 -1.59 15.65
CA TYR A 626 5.92 -1.13 15.99
C TYR A 626 6.00 0.09 16.91
N ARG A 627 5.13 1.08 16.65
CA ARG A 627 5.14 2.35 17.38
C ARG A 627 4.67 2.11 18.79
N LEU A 628 5.47 2.51 19.76
CA LEU A 628 5.10 2.39 21.15
C LEU A 628 4.11 3.51 21.52
N PRO A 629 2.90 3.20 22.04
CA PRO A 629 1.98 4.23 22.51
C PRO A 629 2.57 5.04 23.66
N ASP A 630 2.22 6.32 23.75
CA ASP A 630 2.82 7.22 24.74
C ASP A 630 2.63 6.74 26.19
N ALA A 631 1.46 6.15 26.48
CA ALA A 631 1.11 5.61 27.79
C ALA A 631 1.91 4.37 28.23
N VAL A 632 2.61 3.70 27.31
CA VAL A 632 3.37 2.47 27.60
C VAL A 632 4.84 2.81 27.72
N SER A 633 5.47 2.56 28.87
CA SER A 633 6.91 2.81 29.08
C SER A 633 7.81 1.81 28.32
N PHE A 634 9.11 2.11 28.19
CA PHE A 634 10.05 1.17 27.55
C PHE A 634 10.18 -0.15 28.31
N GLU A 635 10.16 -0.12 29.64
CA GLU A 635 10.18 -1.34 30.46
C GLU A 635 8.96 -2.20 30.15
N GLU A 636 7.77 -1.60 30.14
CA GLU A 636 6.51 -2.28 29.81
C GLU A 636 6.52 -2.81 28.37
N ALA A 637 7.08 -2.06 27.43
CA ALA A 637 7.15 -2.41 26.02
C ALA A 637 7.94 -3.69 25.74
N THR A 638 8.95 -4.02 26.54
CA THR A 638 9.68 -5.30 26.40
C THR A 638 8.75 -6.50 26.51
N GLN A 639 7.64 -6.35 27.25
CA GLN A 639 6.66 -7.40 27.48
C GLN A 639 5.68 -7.60 26.34
N ALA A 640 5.67 -6.70 25.35
CA ALA A 640 4.83 -6.82 24.18
C ALA A 640 5.13 -8.10 23.39
N GLU A 641 6.39 -8.54 23.35
CA GLU A 641 6.81 -9.79 22.71
C GLU A 641 6.19 -11.02 23.41
N THR A 642 6.32 -11.12 24.74
CA THR A 642 5.70 -12.24 25.44
C THR A 642 4.17 -12.21 25.29
N LEU A 643 3.57 -11.01 25.34
CA LEU A 643 2.14 -10.83 25.26
C LEU A 643 1.57 -11.13 23.85
N HIS A 644 2.30 -10.86 22.76
CA HIS A 644 1.82 -11.19 21.41
C HIS A 644 1.74 -12.70 21.19
N CYS A 645 2.71 -13.45 21.73
CA CYS A 645 2.67 -14.91 21.73
C CYS A 645 1.43 -15.43 22.47
N CYS A 646 1.12 -14.87 23.64
CA CYS A 646 -0.08 -15.24 24.41
C CYS A 646 -1.38 -14.87 23.68
N LEU A 647 -1.48 -13.67 23.12
CA LEU A 647 -2.68 -13.22 22.41
C LEU A 647 -2.96 -14.05 21.15
N GLY A 648 -1.93 -14.48 20.43
CA GLY A 648 -2.09 -15.41 19.32
C GLY A 648 -2.60 -16.79 19.74
N GLY A 649 -2.30 -17.22 20.97
CA GLY A 649 -2.90 -18.41 21.57
C GLY A 649 -4.39 -18.26 21.84
N ILE A 650 -4.79 -17.10 22.37
CA ILE A 650 -6.19 -16.75 22.62
C ILE A 650 -7.01 -16.81 21.33
N ASP A 651 -6.50 -16.31 20.20
CA ASP A 651 -7.23 -16.33 18.92
C ASP A 651 -7.52 -17.74 18.39
N LYS A 652 -6.83 -18.78 18.90
CA LYS A 652 -7.08 -20.19 18.54
C LYS A 652 -8.15 -20.83 19.42
N LEU A 653 -8.49 -20.19 20.53
CA LEU A 653 -9.51 -20.63 21.44
C LEU A 653 -10.78 -19.89 21.06
N ASP A 654 -11.81 -20.60 20.59
CA ASP A 654 -13.12 -20.00 20.31
C ASP A 654 -13.86 -19.72 21.64
N ILE A 655 -13.33 -18.77 22.40
CA ILE A 655 -13.78 -18.39 23.75
C ILE A 655 -15.21 -17.85 23.66
N ARG A 656 -16.08 -18.36 24.53
CA ARG A 656 -17.47 -17.90 24.66
C ARG A 656 -17.62 -17.09 25.93
N LEU A 657 -18.37 -15.99 25.85
CA LEU A 657 -18.68 -15.18 27.03
C LEU A 657 -19.33 -16.05 28.11
N GLY A 658 -18.84 -15.93 29.35
CA GLY A 658 -19.31 -16.71 30.48
C GLY A 658 -18.64 -18.09 30.65
N CYS A 659 -17.64 -18.43 29.85
CA CYS A 659 -16.91 -19.70 30.01
C CYS A 659 -16.04 -19.74 31.27
N HIS A 660 -15.77 -20.95 31.75
CA HIS A 660 -14.80 -21.22 32.83
C HIS A 660 -13.48 -21.70 32.22
N ALA A 661 -12.37 -21.11 32.66
CA ALA A 661 -11.05 -21.42 32.12
C ALA A 661 -10.01 -21.75 33.21
N ALA A 662 -9.13 -22.70 32.93
CA ALA A 662 -7.96 -23.01 33.73
C ALA A 662 -6.67 -22.60 33.04
N VAL A 663 -5.73 -22.02 33.80
CA VAL A 663 -4.37 -21.71 33.36
C VAL A 663 -3.40 -22.49 34.23
N ILE A 664 -2.55 -23.31 33.62
CA ILE A 664 -1.60 -24.18 34.32
C ILE A 664 -0.20 -23.63 34.09
N GLY A 665 0.39 -23.10 35.15
CA GLY A 665 1.69 -22.41 35.16
C GLY A 665 1.55 -20.98 35.66
N ASP A 666 2.30 -20.64 36.71
CA ASP A 666 2.34 -19.31 37.35
C ASP A 666 3.49 -18.42 36.85
N GLY A 667 4.07 -18.79 35.70
CA GLY A 667 5.05 -17.97 35.01
C GLY A 667 4.44 -16.72 34.36
N PRO A 668 5.26 -15.86 33.74
CA PRO A 668 4.79 -14.63 33.10
C PRO A 668 3.65 -14.86 32.09
N THR A 669 3.77 -15.90 31.27
CA THR A 669 2.79 -16.27 30.24
C THR A 669 1.46 -16.70 30.85
N GLY A 670 1.49 -17.49 31.93
CA GLY A 670 0.28 -17.85 32.67
C GLY A 670 -0.44 -16.63 33.26
N LEU A 671 0.31 -15.68 33.82
CA LEU A 671 -0.24 -14.43 34.33
C LEU A 671 -0.82 -13.53 33.20
N TYR A 672 -0.27 -13.57 31.99
CA TYR A 672 -0.91 -12.93 30.82
C TYR A 672 -2.18 -13.65 30.40
N TYR A 673 -2.19 -14.98 30.35
CA TYR A 673 -3.38 -15.75 29.99
C TYR A 673 -4.53 -15.54 30.96
N VAL A 674 -4.26 -15.39 32.27
CA VAL A 674 -5.29 -15.02 33.25
C VAL A 674 -5.99 -13.71 32.83
N GLN A 675 -5.21 -12.66 32.55
CA GLN A 675 -5.75 -11.36 32.16
C GLN A 675 -6.50 -11.42 30.83
N LEU A 676 -5.92 -12.11 29.84
CA LEU A 676 -6.50 -12.23 28.51
C LEU A 676 -7.81 -13.03 28.51
N LEU A 677 -7.91 -14.09 29.32
CA LEU A 677 -9.15 -14.86 29.48
C LEU A 677 -10.26 -14.00 30.13
N LYS A 678 -9.92 -13.21 31.15
CA LYS A 678 -10.88 -12.26 31.75
C LYS A 678 -11.31 -11.20 30.74
N ALA A 679 -10.37 -10.63 29.99
CA ALA A 679 -10.66 -9.65 28.93
C ALA A 679 -11.52 -10.25 27.79
N ALA A 680 -11.35 -11.54 27.48
CA ALA A 680 -12.15 -12.28 26.52
C ALA A 680 -13.55 -12.67 27.05
N GLY A 681 -13.85 -12.35 28.31
CA GLY A 681 -15.16 -12.55 28.92
C GLY A 681 -15.37 -13.91 29.60
N ALA A 682 -14.29 -14.60 29.99
CA ALA A 682 -14.40 -15.72 30.92
C ALA A 682 -14.98 -15.24 32.26
N SER A 683 -16.05 -15.89 32.72
CA SER A 683 -16.68 -15.55 34.00
C SER A 683 -15.81 -15.98 35.18
N LYS A 684 -15.10 -17.11 35.04
CA LYS A 684 -14.24 -17.69 36.07
C LYS A 684 -12.91 -18.16 35.47
N VAL A 685 -11.80 -17.75 36.08
CA VAL A 685 -10.44 -18.15 35.69
C VAL A 685 -9.69 -18.72 36.90
N SER A 686 -9.27 -19.98 36.78
CA SER A 686 -8.50 -20.69 37.79
C SER A 686 -7.02 -20.75 37.39
N LEU A 687 -6.12 -20.26 38.24
CA LEU A 687 -4.67 -20.31 38.02
C LEU A 687 -4.02 -21.40 38.89
N PHE A 688 -3.33 -22.33 38.26
CA PHE A 688 -2.60 -23.40 38.91
C PHE A 688 -1.11 -23.13 38.84
N GLY A 689 -0.42 -23.20 39.98
CA GLY A 689 0.99 -22.83 40.10
C GLY A 689 1.68 -23.52 41.25
N MET A 690 2.94 -23.16 41.49
CA MET A 690 3.77 -23.74 42.56
C MET A 690 4.27 -22.69 43.55
N ARG A 691 4.18 -21.39 43.20
CA ARG A 691 4.81 -20.29 43.92
C ARG A 691 3.72 -19.37 44.44
N GLU A 692 3.52 -19.37 45.76
CA GLU A 692 2.42 -18.63 46.38
C GLU A 692 2.46 -17.13 46.06
N GLY A 693 3.66 -16.52 46.02
CA GLY A 693 3.81 -15.11 45.62
C GLY A 693 3.32 -14.80 44.20
N ARG A 694 3.46 -15.74 43.26
CA ARG A 694 2.98 -15.58 41.88
C ARG A 694 1.49 -15.88 41.76
N LEU A 695 0.98 -16.84 42.54
CA LEU A 695 -0.46 -17.09 42.64
C LEU A 695 -1.20 -15.87 43.19
N GLU A 696 -0.67 -15.26 44.25
CA GLU A 696 -1.20 -14.03 44.83
C GLU A 696 -1.16 -12.86 43.82
N LEU A 697 -0.10 -12.74 43.02
CA LEU A 697 -0.08 -11.81 41.90
C LEU A 697 -1.18 -12.15 40.86
N GLY A 698 -1.40 -13.42 40.55
CA GLY A 698 -2.49 -13.90 39.70
C GLY A 698 -3.87 -13.47 40.19
N ARG A 699 -4.15 -13.57 41.50
CA ARG A 699 -5.41 -13.08 42.11
C ARG A 699 -5.60 -11.59 41.81
N ARG A 700 -4.56 -10.78 42.08
CA ARG A 700 -4.59 -9.34 41.80
C ARG A 700 -4.78 -9.00 40.32
N LEU A 701 -4.35 -9.89 39.43
CA LEU A 701 -4.46 -9.74 37.98
C LEU A 701 -5.77 -10.29 37.39
N GLY A 702 -6.60 -10.96 38.19
CA GLY A 702 -7.95 -11.37 37.80
C GLY A 702 -8.24 -12.86 37.86
N ALA A 703 -7.34 -13.69 38.40
CA ALA A 703 -7.66 -15.07 38.71
C ALA A 703 -8.69 -15.12 39.85
N ASP A 704 -9.82 -15.76 39.62
CA ASP A 704 -10.90 -15.91 40.61
C ASP A 704 -10.54 -17.00 41.62
N VAL A 705 -9.82 -18.03 41.16
CA VAL A 705 -9.33 -19.14 41.99
C VAL A 705 -7.86 -19.35 41.70
N THR A 706 -7.09 -19.69 42.73
CA THR A 706 -5.68 -20.05 42.61
C THR A 706 -5.39 -21.32 43.37
N VAL A 707 -4.62 -22.21 42.77
CA VAL A 707 -4.32 -23.52 43.32
C VAL A 707 -2.81 -23.70 43.38
N ASN A 708 -2.31 -24.03 44.57
CA ASN A 708 -0.90 -24.34 44.77
C ASN A 708 -0.70 -25.86 44.67
N LEU A 709 -0.15 -26.31 43.54
CA LEU A 709 0.03 -27.73 43.22
C LEU A 709 1.01 -28.47 44.15
N ARG A 710 1.74 -27.75 45.03
CA ARG A 710 2.56 -28.38 46.07
C ARG A 710 1.74 -28.81 47.31
N SER A 711 0.52 -28.30 47.47
CA SER A 711 -0.36 -28.62 48.59
C SER A 711 -1.32 -29.74 48.21
N ALA A 712 -1.16 -30.91 48.84
CA ALA A 712 -1.90 -32.14 48.53
C ALA A 712 -3.43 -31.98 48.65
N ASP A 713 -3.90 -31.18 49.61
CA ASP A 713 -5.34 -30.96 49.85
C ASP A 713 -5.99 -30.18 48.69
N THR A 714 -5.29 -29.15 48.18
CA THR A 714 -5.81 -28.25 47.14
C THR A 714 -5.84 -28.88 45.75
N ALA A 715 -4.99 -29.88 45.48
CA ALA A 715 -5.01 -30.62 44.22
C ALA A 715 -6.29 -31.46 44.06
N SER A 716 -6.77 -32.09 45.15
CA SER A 716 -8.01 -32.87 45.13
C SER A 716 -9.25 -32.00 44.98
N GLU A 717 -9.28 -30.83 45.63
CA GLU A 717 -10.38 -29.87 45.52
C GLU A 717 -10.47 -29.28 44.11
N ALA A 718 -9.33 -29.03 43.48
CA ALA A 718 -9.29 -28.48 42.12
C ALA A 718 -9.73 -29.49 41.05
N MET A 719 -9.53 -30.79 41.28
CA MET A 719 -10.11 -31.86 40.44
C MET A 719 -11.61 -32.06 40.70
N ALA A 720 -12.11 -31.66 41.87
CA ALA A 720 -13.53 -31.69 42.22
C ALA A 720 -14.29 -30.44 41.75
N ALA A 721 -13.59 -29.35 41.46
CA ALA A 721 -14.16 -28.11 40.95
C ALA A 721 -14.56 -28.23 39.48
N GLU A 722 -15.72 -27.67 39.15
CA GLU A 722 -16.40 -27.63 37.85
C GLU A 722 -15.52 -27.84 36.61
N SER A 723 -15.95 -28.74 35.72
CA SER A 723 -15.29 -29.02 34.44
C SER A 723 -15.12 -27.75 33.60
N GLN A 724 -13.88 -27.48 33.15
CA GLN A 724 -13.51 -26.24 32.46
C GLN A 724 -13.85 -26.30 30.96
N ASP A 725 -14.24 -25.17 30.38
CA ASP A 725 -14.42 -25.03 28.93
C ASP A 725 -13.07 -24.97 28.21
N ILE A 726 -12.12 -24.27 28.83
CA ILE A 726 -10.80 -23.97 28.29
C ILE A 726 -9.74 -24.34 29.33
N ALA A 727 -8.65 -24.95 28.88
CA ALA A 727 -7.44 -25.13 29.66
C ALA A 727 -6.26 -24.60 28.84
N ILE A 728 -5.32 -23.92 29.50
CA ILE A 728 -4.10 -23.42 28.89
C ILE A 728 -2.91 -23.99 29.66
N ASP A 729 -2.12 -24.83 28.99
CA ASP A 729 -0.84 -25.29 29.50
C ASP A 729 0.26 -24.29 29.16
N ALA A 730 0.63 -23.47 30.15
CA ALA A 730 1.74 -22.53 30.09
C ALA A 730 3.02 -23.05 30.78
N ALA A 731 2.99 -24.24 31.38
CA ALA A 731 4.13 -24.85 32.07
C ALA A 731 4.92 -25.81 31.16
N GLY A 732 4.26 -26.47 30.22
CA GLY A 732 4.90 -27.24 29.16
C GLY A 732 5.62 -28.50 29.63
N ASN A 733 5.00 -29.30 30.49
CA ASN A 733 5.52 -30.59 30.92
C ASN A 733 4.43 -31.67 30.96
N GLU A 734 4.82 -32.93 31.15
CA GLU A 734 3.87 -34.03 31.11
C GLU A 734 2.78 -33.94 32.20
N ALA A 735 3.11 -33.43 33.39
CA ALA A 735 2.14 -33.29 34.47
C ALA A 735 1.12 -32.18 34.18
N SER A 736 1.56 -31.03 33.62
CA SER A 736 0.66 -29.95 33.23
C SER A 736 -0.27 -30.34 32.08
N LEU A 737 0.23 -31.12 31.11
CA LEU A 737 -0.57 -31.65 30.01
C LEU A 737 -1.68 -32.57 30.52
N LYS A 738 -1.34 -33.53 31.41
CA LYS A 738 -2.30 -34.46 32.01
C LYS A 738 -3.38 -33.71 32.78
N LEU A 739 -2.97 -32.78 33.64
CA LEU A 739 -3.91 -31.94 34.41
C LEU A 739 -4.84 -31.15 33.49
N GLY A 740 -4.33 -30.58 32.38
CA GLY A 740 -5.14 -29.87 31.40
C GLY A 740 -6.23 -30.74 30.76
N ILE A 741 -5.91 -31.99 30.40
CA ILE A 741 -6.87 -32.95 29.85
C ILE A 741 -7.92 -33.37 30.90
N GLU A 742 -7.48 -33.54 32.16
CA GLU A 742 -8.35 -33.94 33.28
C GLU A 742 -9.39 -32.86 33.60
N LEU A 743 -8.95 -31.60 33.71
CA LEU A 743 -9.80 -30.45 34.07
C LEU A 743 -10.87 -30.11 33.02
N LEU A 744 -10.64 -30.48 31.75
CA LEU A 744 -11.57 -30.15 30.67
C LEU A 744 -12.85 -30.97 30.72
N LYS A 745 -13.96 -30.28 30.44
CA LYS A 745 -15.26 -30.87 30.16
C LYS A 745 -15.30 -31.50 28.77
N TRP A 746 -16.38 -32.22 28.46
CA TRP A 746 -16.63 -32.77 27.13
C TRP A 746 -16.78 -31.63 26.09
N GLY A 747 -16.11 -31.74 24.95
CA GLY A 747 -16.00 -30.68 23.94
C GLY A 747 -15.06 -29.53 24.31
N GLY A 748 -14.31 -29.66 25.41
CA GLY A 748 -13.39 -28.62 25.90
C GLY A 748 -12.17 -28.40 25.00
N ARG A 749 -11.46 -27.28 25.22
CA ARG A 749 -10.31 -26.89 24.41
C ARG A 749 -9.05 -26.71 25.24
N LEU A 750 -7.97 -27.40 24.85
CA LEU A 750 -6.65 -27.30 25.46
C LEU A 750 -5.69 -26.53 24.56
N LEU A 751 -5.17 -25.40 25.04
CA LEU A 751 -4.07 -24.69 24.41
C LEU A 751 -2.73 -25.17 24.98
N LEU A 752 -1.88 -25.70 24.13
CA LEU A 752 -0.51 -26.07 24.45
C LEU A 752 0.42 -24.91 24.08
N PHE A 753 0.91 -24.20 25.09
CA PHE A 753 1.79 -23.04 24.92
C PHE A 753 3.20 -23.27 25.47
N GLY A 754 3.32 -23.90 26.65
CA GLY A 754 4.61 -24.27 27.21
C GLY A 754 5.34 -25.32 26.34
N LEU A 755 6.65 -25.16 26.17
CA LEU A 755 7.48 -26.05 25.36
C LEU A 755 8.19 -27.10 26.23
N PRO A 756 7.91 -28.41 26.07
CA PRO A 756 8.57 -29.46 26.85
C PRO A 756 10.02 -29.75 26.43
N GLY A 757 10.45 -29.31 25.24
CA GLY A 757 11.80 -29.56 24.71
C GLY A 757 12.07 -31.01 24.29
N HIS A 758 11.19 -31.95 24.62
CA HIS A 758 11.22 -33.34 24.21
C HIS A 758 9.78 -33.89 24.09
N PRO A 759 9.56 -35.01 23.37
CA PRO A 759 8.26 -35.67 23.35
C PRO A 759 7.80 -36.09 24.75
N ILE A 760 6.52 -35.87 25.07
CA ILE A 760 5.87 -36.23 26.34
C ILE A 760 4.62 -37.09 26.09
N GLN A 761 4.16 -37.84 27.11
CA GLN A 761 2.99 -38.72 26.98
C GLN A 761 1.66 -38.00 27.24
N ALA A 762 0.62 -38.38 26.52
CA ALA A 762 -0.74 -37.85 26.67
C ALA A 762 -1.78 -38.98 26.66
N ASP A 763 -2.85 -38.84 27.44
CA ASP A 763 -4.00 -39.76 27.38
C ASP A 763 -4.89 -39.42 26.18
N ILE A 764 -4.56 -40.02 25.04
CA ILE A 764 -5.32 -39.82 23.80
C ILE A 764 -6.73 -40.44 23.89
N GLN A 765 -6.93 -41.47 24.73
CA GLN A 765 -8.25 -42.04 24.92
C GLN A 765 -9.19 -41.02 25.57
N ALA A 766 -8.73 -40.31 26.60
CA ALA A 766 -9.49 -39.21 27.21
C ALA A 766 -9.78 -38.08 26.21
N VAL A 767 -8.81 -37.71 25.36
CA VAL A 767 -9.00 -36.70 24.29
C VAL A 767 -10.13 -37.11 23.34
N VAL A 768 -10.14 -38.37 22.88
CA VAL A 768 -11.16 -38.88 21.96
C VAL A 768 -12.53 -38.99 22.65
N LEU A 769 -12.59 -39.60 23.83
CA LEU A 769 -13.86 -39.85 24.53
C LEU A 769 -14.54 -38.56 25.01
N LYS A 770 -13.76 -37.54 25.38
CA LYS A 770 -14.28 -36.22 25.74
C LYS A 770 -14.42 -35.27 24.54
N GLU A 771 -14.11 -35.71 23.31
CA GLU A 771 -14.14 -34.86 22.10
C GLU A 771 -13.34 -33.54 22.25
N LEU A 772 -12.15 -33.59 22.86
CA LEU A 772 -11.36 -32.39 23.13
C LEU A 772 -10.70 -31.83 21.86
N THR A 773 -10.58 -30.51 21.79
CA THR A 773 -9.73 -29.84 20.80
C THR A 773 -8.38 -29.48 21.42
N LEU A 774 -7.28 -29.97 20.84
CA LEU A 774 -5.93 -29.58 21.22
C LEU A 774 -5.35 -28.61 20.18
N ALA A 775 -4.90 -27.45 20.63
CA ALA A 775 -4.28 -26.44 19.77
C ALA A 775 -2.88 -26.09 20.27
N GLY A 776 -1.89 -26.14 19.39
CA GLY A 776 -0.56 -25.60 19.68
C GLY A 776 -0.49 -24.11 19.34
N SER A 777 0.21 -23.32 20.16
CA SER A 777 0.53 -21.94 19.80
C SER A 777 1.99 -21.60 19.96
N THR A 778 2.44 -20.74 19.06
CA THR A 778 3.75 -20.11 19.03
C THR A 778 3.53 -18.68 18.52
N ASN A 779 4.62 -17.96 18.30
CA ASN A 779 4.72 -16.63 17.70
C ASN A 779 3.53 -16.22 16.81
N ALA A 780 2.98 -15.02 17.00
CA ALA A 780 1.78 -14.53 16.32
C ALA A 780 1.93 -13.10 15.76
N PRO A 781 2.65 -12.93 14.64
CA PRO A 781 2.98 -11.62 14.08
C PRO A 781 1.79 -10.70 13.78
N GLN A 782 0.62 -11.26 13.51
CA GLN A 782 -0.56 -10.52 13.10
C GLN A 782 -1.24 -9.76 14.26
N VAL A 783 -0.85 -10.00 15.52
CA VAL A 783 -1.55 -9.45 16.69
C VAL A 783 -0.86 -8.26 17.35
N TRP A 784 0.32 -7.84 16.88
CA TRP A 784 1.09 -6.72 17.46
C TRP A 784 0.28 -5.43 17.67
N PRO A 785 -0.55 -4.95 16.71
CA PRO A 785 -1.38 -3.77 16.96
C PRO A 785 -2.36 -3.95 18.13
N ARG A 786 -2.97 -5.15 18.27
CA ARG A 786 -3.90 -5.46 19.36
C ARG A 786 -3.19 -5.55 20.72
N VAL A 787 -1.96 -6.04 20.74
CA VAL A 787 -1.13 -6.09 21.95
C VAL A 787 -0.88 -4.69 22.49
N LEU A 788 -0.43 -3.79 21.61
CA LEU A 788 -0.15 -2.41 22.00
C LEU A 788 -1.40 -1.67 22.46
N GLU A 789 -2.55 -1.92 21.82
CA GLU A 789 -3.83 -1.37 22.25
C GLU A 789 -4.26 -1.91 23.62
N LEU A 790 -4.11 -3.21 23.88
CA LEU A 790 -4.42 -3.80 25.20
C LEU A 790 -3.53 -3.26 26.30
N MET A 791 -2.26 -2.99 26.00
CA MET A 791 -1.33 -2.37 26.94
C MET A 791 -1.70 -0.90 27.19
N ALA A 792 -1.96 -0.13 26.13
CA ALA A 792 -2.27 1.29 26.21
C ALA A 792 -3.61 1.58 26.92
N SER A 793 -4.63 0.77 26.64
CA SER A 793 -5.94 0.86 27.28
C SER A 793 -5.96 0.35 28.73
N GLY A 794 -4.90 -0.33 29.17
CA GLY A 794 -4.85 -1.02 30.46
C GLY A 794 -5.69 -2.31 30.52
N GLY A 795 -6.20 -2.78 29.37
CA GLY A 795 -6.88 -4.08 29.24
C GLY A 795 -6.01 -5.27 29.65
N VAL A 796 -4.69 -5.11 29.56
CA VAL A 796 -3.70 -5.99 30.20
C VAL A 796 -2.67 -5.13 30.95
N ARG A 797 -2.44 -5.45 32.22
CA ARG A 797 -1.45 -4.78 33.06
C ARG A 797 -0.15 -5.56 33.08
N VAL A 798 0.89 -5.01 32.45
CA VAL A 798 2.22 -5.65 32.34
C VAL A 798 3.18 -5.21 33.46
N LYS A 799 3.07 -3.97 33.93
CA LYS A 799 3.94 -3.41 34.99
C LYS A 799 4.04 -4.26 36.26
N PRO A 800 2.96 -4.85 36.81
CA PRO A 800 3.04 -5.69 38.01
C PRO A 800 3.87 -6.96 37.85
N LEU A 801 4.13 -7.41 36.61
CA LEU A 801 4.95 -8.60 36.34
C LEU A 801 6.45 -8.25 36.37
N ILE A 802 6.82 -6.97 36.26
CA ILE A 802 8.21 -6.51 36.30
C ILE A 802 8.67 -6.43 37.76
N THR A 803 9.22 -7.54 38.26
CA THR A 803 9.62 -7.71 39.66
C THR A 803 11.06 -7.31 39.93
N GLN A 804 11.93 -7.34 38.92
CA GLN A 804 13.34 -6.98 39.06
C GLN A 804 13.78 -6.03 37.94
N ARG A 805 14.61 -5.06 38.32
CA ARG A 805 15.15 -4.04 37.42
C ARG A 805 16.65 -3.92 37.65
N TYR A 806 17.40 -3.92 36.56
CA TYR A 806 18.83 -3.68 36.57
C TYR A 806 19.16 -2.54 35.61
N PRO A 807 20.18 -1.71 35.92
CA PRO A 807 20.72 -0.76 34.96
C PRO A 807 21.38 -1.52 33.80
N PHE A 808 21.42 -0.89 32.63
CA PHE A 808 21.95 -1.48 31.39
C PHE A 808 23.39 -2.00 31.53
N GLU A 809 24.21 -1.33 32.33
CA GLU A 809 25.60 -1.70 32.59
C GLU A 809 25.75 -3.03 33.35
N GLU A 810 24.69 -3.49 34.02
CA GLU A 810 24.65 -4.69 34.85
C GLU A 810 23.88 -5.85 34.19
N LEU A 811 23.80 -5.87 32.86
CA LEU A 811 23.15 -6.95 32.10
C LEU A 811 23.70 -8.35 32.48
N ASP A 812 25.01 -8.46 32.70
CA ASP A 812 25.67 -9.69 33.15
C ASP A 812 25.18 -10.16 34.53
N LYS A 813 25.01 -9.23 35.48
CA LYS A 813 24.44 -9.53 36.80
C LYS A 813 22.97 -9.93 36.69
N ALA A 814 22.19 -9.25 35.84
CA ALA A 814 20.79 -9.59 35.61
C ALA A 814 20.64 -11.02 35.04
N ILE A 815 21.48 -11.39 34.08
CA ILE A 815 21.53 -12.75 33.52
C ILE A 815 21.96 -13.78 34.57
N ALA A 816 22.98 -13.47 35.37
CA ALA A 816 23.43 -14.34 36.46
C ALA A 816 22.30 -14.58 37.48
N PHE A 817 21.61 -13.52 37.90
CA PHE A 817 20.46 -13.59 38.80
C PHE A 817 19.32 -14.42 38.22
N ALA A 818 18.97 -14.19 36.95
CA ALA A 818 17.91 -14.95 36.26
C ALA A 818 18.17 -16.47 36.27
N ARG A 819 19.44 -16.88 36.31
CA ARG A 819 19.86 -18.28 36.34
C ARG A 819 19.93 -18.86 37.74
N SER A 820 20.45 -18.10 38.71
CA SER A 820 20.63 -18.60 40.08
C SER A 820 19.35 -18.55 40.91
N GLU A 821 18.51 -17.54 40.68
CA GLU A 821 17.29 -17.27 41.47
C GLU A 821 16.02 -17.26 40.60
N PRO A 822 15.73 -18.32 39.81
CA PRO A 822 14.63 -18.33 38.84
C PRO A 822 13.23 -18.24 39.48
N ASP A 823 13.13 -18.49 40.78
CA ASP A 823 11.88 -18.42 41.53
C ASP A 823 11.59 -17.01 42.07
N GLU A 824 12.61 -16.17 42.28
CA GLU A 824 12.50 -14.85 42.91
C GLU A 824 12.01 -13.74 41.98
N ALA A 825 12.03 -13.95 40.66
CA ALA A 825 11.55 -12.97 39.68
C ALA A 825 10.48 -13.55 38.75
N VAL A 826 9.48 -12.74 38.42
CA VAL A 826 8.53 -13.02 37.33
C VAL A 826 9.13 -12.52 36.02
N LYS A 827 9.40 -11.22 35.91
CA LYS A 827 10.13 -10.62 34.79
C LYS A 827 11.27 -9.73 35.29
N ILE A 828 12.41 -9.87 34.62
CA ILE A 828 13.63 -9.11 34.87
C ILE A 828 13.82 -8.18 33.68
N ILE A 829 13.95 -6.89 33.96
CA ILE A 829 14.16 -5.85 32.95
C ILE A 829 15.53 -5.21 33.16
N VAL A 830 16.21 -4.95 32.05
CA VAL A 830 17.47 -4.23 32.00
C VAL A 830 17.27 -2.98 31.16
N SER A 831 17.48 -1.80 31.73
CA SER A 831 17.13 -0.53 31.06
C SER A 831 18.25 0.50 31.12
N GLN A 832 18.32 1.32 30.08
CA GLN A 832 19.13 2.54 30.11
C GLN A 832 18.48 3.59 31.03
N PRO A 833 19.27 4.51 31.61
CA PRO A 833 18.78 5.58 32.48
C PRO A 833 17.74 6.50 31.84
#